data_AF-A0A7V0QEH1-F1
#
_entry.id   AF-A0A7V0QEH1-F1
#
_cell.length_a   1.000
_cell.length_b   1.000
_cell.length_c   1.000
_cell.angle_alpha   90.00
_cell.angle_beta   90.00
_cell.angle_gamma   90.00
#
_symmetry.space_group_name_H-M   'P 1'
#
loop_
_entity.id
_entity.type
_entity.pdbx_description
1 polymer ?
#
loop_
_entity_poly.entity_id
_entity_poly.type
_entity_poly.pdbx_seq_one_letter_code
_entity_poly.pdbx_strand_id
1 'polypeptide(L)'
;NVFWKKWEYFNFPAQWEEVVLKKRDITFAWGPNPEAELSKVERIEFAISRGLGGKGEIYIDELSLQALYEEGESTVSKIKAKASSCEGGEYTAGYAVDGNRQTRWSSEFSDPQWLEIDLGESKELVGVTLNWETAYGKAYDILLSEDGKDWEKVYTTTDGDGSTDDIYFKKKTARFLKIFGRERGTAWGYSLWEVSVKGPDEEPIITASSSKGDCGPENVLDGDMNTKWQSGDKGNQWIKIDLRRIKVFGGLFLYWGQDYAKIYEISTSNNGEKWKSIYSMERGNGGSDKIYFNRTPARFIKIDFKKSATDEGYVLKEITIKGPDEFLTPQKHYEILAEELPKGYFPRWLYKEQAFWTVVGIPEDFKESLLCEDGSFEPYKGGFSLIPYLYLDGKFINWKDVKLTQSLEKDYLPIPSVRWDYRDIIMDIKSFAYGKPGESNSYVKYTITNRNDRVIDGKLFLVIRPFQINPPWQPGGGLSQIKSIRCLEDASITINNRYKIYPLTKPDNFGACSYEEEDILYLIEQGKIPSKKVIADKKGYASGVIEYDFSLRPKQDKDFLFVFPLHNKIPPLSADMRSTRIKIEFERMYKKIVSFWESKLDTVEIDIPEPEIVNTLKTNIAYILINQDGPAIQPGSRTYESAWIRDGSMTCAALLRMGITEEVKKYIDWYAGFQYRNGRIPAIINHTSGGGFKVNPLKEYDSQGEMIFAILQYYYFTKDKEFLEEKLPVVISALKYLEHLRDQRITDEYKDGPIEKRKFYGILPNSVSHEGYFPEPGMHSYWDDFWALKGWKDAREIALILGRDDLLEWINREEQELKESVYDSIRLTMEDKNIDYIPGCAEKGDFDATSTAIAVMVCDELDNLPQPQLKNTFDKYYADLLNRFKPDWKGAFTPYEIRTVQAFVYMNQKERAWKLLRYLLGCRRPLNWNHLAEVVFSNPRLGQYIGDMPHTWVGSGYINAVRSLFVYEKDGRLILGGGIPEEWLSERKDVSIGNLPTYYGNINYTIKKKDKNTLRIKIWGDAVPPTGFIFKSPLTRKIKEVELNGKKWKYFLEDNIMLDKLPVELEVKYEEIIHKHKDWF
;
A
#
# COMPACT_ATOMS: atom_id res chain seq x y z
N ASN A 1 28.37 22.52 27.63
CA ASN A 1 27.64 22.16 26.39
C ASN A 1 26.18 22.44 26.58
N VAL A 2 25.51 22.93 25.54
CA VAL A 2 24.06 23.16 25.51
C VAL A 2 23.45 22.08 24.63
N PHE A 3 22.38 21.47 25.13
CA PHE A 3 21.56 20.52 24.40
C PHE A 3 20.12 21.05 24.40
N TRP A 4 19.37 20.77 23.35
CA TRP A 4 18.02 21.32 23.20
C TRP A 4 17.03 20.35 22.57
N LYS A 5 15.75 20.58 22.82
CA LYS A 5 14.66 20.17 21.95
C LYS A 5 14.09 21.45 21.35
N LYS A 6 14.03 21.52 20.02
CA LYS A 6 13.33 22.60 19.31
C LYS A 6 11.94 22.12 18.91
N TRP A 7 10.90 22.87 19.31
CA TRP A 7 9.56 22.72 18.77
C TRP A 7 9.23 23.94 17.93
N GLU A 8 9.12 23.74 16.62
CA GLU A 8 8.68 24.79 15.70
C GLU A 8 7.16 24.77 15.60
N TYR A 9 6.53 25.94 15.71
CA TYR A 9 5.07 26.11 15.62
C TYR A 9 4.27 25.31 16.67
N PHE A 10 4.82 25.17 17.88
CA PHE A 10 4.14 24.48 18.98
C PHE A 10 2.85 25.22 19.37
N ASN A 11 1.71 24.55 19.21
CA ASN A 11 0.42 25.07 19.64
C ASN A 11 0.20 24.70 21.11
N PHE A 12 0.34 25.68 22.01
CA PHE A 12 0.13 25.46 23.43
C PHE A 12 -1.34 25.04 23.70
N PRO A 13 -1.58 23.93 24.42
CA PRO A 13 -2.92 23.47 24.72
C PRO A 13 -3.62 24.45 25.68
N ALA A 14 -4.94 24.59 25.53
CA ALA A 14 -5.77 25.44 26.40
C ALA A 14 -6.13 24.77 27.74
N GLN A 15 -5.78 23.49 27.92
CA GLN A 15 -5.92 22.72 29.15
C GLN A 15 -4.57 22.08 29.52
N TRP A 16 -4.40 21.70 30.79
CA TRP A 16 -3.19 21.01 31.25
C TRP A 16 -2.96 19.72 30.46
N GLU A 17 -1.77 19.58 29.89
CA GLU A 17 -1.34 18.42 29.13
C GLU A 17 0.08 18.04 29.56
N GLU A 18 0.31 16.74 29.76
CA GLU A 18 1.63 16.22 30.10
C GLU A 18 2.50 16.20 28.84
N VAL A 19 3.67 16.86 28.90
CA VAL A 19 4.66 16.85 27.83
C VAL A 19 5.86 16.03 28.26
N VAL A 20 6.01 14.84 27.69
CA VAL A 20 7.12 13.93 27.99
C VAL A 20 8.24 14.07 26.95
N LEU A 21 9.44 14.44 27.41
CA LEU A 21 10.66 14.50 26.60
C LEU A 21 11.59 13.33 26.95
N LYS A 22 11.96 12.51 25.95
CA LYS A 22 12.93 11.43 26.15
C LYS A 22 14.35 11.93 25.89
N LYS A 23 15.38 11.27 26.46
CA LYS A 23 16.81 11.60 26.22
C LYS A 23 17.12 11.73 24.72
N ARG A 24 16.56 10.82 23.89
CA ARG A 24 16.73 10.82 22.42
C ARG A 24 16.12 12.02 21.69
N ASP A 25 15.16 12.70 22.31
CA ASP A 25 14.52 13.87 21.72
C ASP A 25 15.38 15.13 21.88
N ILE A 26 16.42 15.06 22.73
CA ILE A 26 17.31 16.17 23.07
C ILE A 26 18.61 16.02 22.28
N THR A 27 18.92 17.00 21.44
CA THR A 27 20.12 16.98 20.59
C THR A 27 21.16 17.99 21.06
N PHE A 28 22.43 17.73 20.73
CA PHE A 28 23.49 18.72 20.96
C PHE A 28 23.18 20.00 20.17
N ALA A 29 23.27 21.14 20.85
CA ALA A 29 23.01 22.45 20.25
C ALA A 29 24.35 23.16 19.94
N TRP A 30 25.13 23.49 20.97
CA TRP A 30 26.46 24.10 20.83
C TRP A 30 27.28 23.94 22.12
N GLY A 31 28.61 24.02 22.01
CA GLY A 31 29.52 23.93 23.14
C GLY A 31 30.91 23.42 22.76
N PRO A 32 31.86 23.43 23.71
CA PRO A 32 33.26 23.08 23.46
C PRO A 32 33.51 21.60 23.12
N ASN A 33 32.57 20.68 23.35
CA ASN A 33 32.71 19.27 22.97
C ASN A 33 31.44 18.74 22.26
N PRO A 34 31.41 18.68 20.91
CA PRO A 34 30.25 18.25 20.13
C PRO A 34 29.94 16.74 20.19
N GLU A 35 30.88 15.92 20.65
CA GLU A 35 30.68 14.48 20.84
C GLU A 35 30.22 14.11 22.26
N ALA A 36 30.06 15.08 23.14
CA ALA A 36 29.61 14.81 24.50
C ALA A 36 28.17 14.32 24.53
N GLU A 37 27.91 13.27 25.30
CA GLU A 37 26.55 12.88 25.65
C GLU A 37 25.99 13.70 26.82
N LEU A 38 24.68 13.93 26.81
CA LEU A 38 23.96 14.53 27.94
C LEU A 38 23.81 13.49 29.07
N SER A 39 24.71 13.54 30.04
CA SER A 39 24.74 12.65 31.21
C SER A 39 24.34 13.33 32.53
N LYS A 40 24.47 14.65 32.63
CA LYS A 40 24.09 15.45 33.80
C LYS A 40 23.46 16.77 33.38
N VAL A 41 22.39 17.16 34.07
CA VAL A 41 21.70 18.44 33.85
C VAL A 41 21.92 19.34 35.06
N GLU A 42 22.54 20.50 34.83
CA GLU A 42 22.76 21.51 35.88
C GLU A 42 21.61 22.52 35.96
N ARG A 43 21.08 22.92 34.79
CA ARG A 43 19.98 23.88 34.65
C ARG A 43 19.11 23.51 33.45
N ILE A 44 17.81 23.75 33.57
CA ILE A 44 16.84 23.67 32.47
C ILE A 44 16.40 25.10 32.14
N GLU A 45 16.34 25.43 30.85
CA GLU A 45 15.88 26.72 30.36
C GLU A 45 14.75 26.52 29.34
N PHE A 46 13.66 27.28 29.49
CA PHE A 46 12.57 27.33 28.53
C PHE A 46 12.66 28.62 27.74
N ALA A 47 12.94 28.51 26.44
CA ALA A 47 12.99 29.65 25.53
C ALA A 47 11.74 29.65 24.64
N ILE A 48 10.92 30.70 24.77
CA ILE A 48 9.73 30.90 23.94
C ILE A 48 9.99 32.11 23.04
N SER A 49 10.03 31.88 21.73
CA SER A 49 10.14 32.95 20.73
C SER A 49 8.87 33.02 19.90
N ARG A 50 8.41 34.25 19.61
CA ARG A 50 7.23 34.47 18.77
C ARG A 50 7.56 34.19 17.30
N GLY A 51 6.74 33.37 16.63
CA GLY A 51 6.83 33.13 15.18
C GLY A 51 6.17 34.26 14.36
N LEU A 52 4.87 34.51 14.56
CA LEU A 52 4.07 35.51 13.81
C LEU A 52 3.04 36.19 14.74
N GLY A 53 3.44 37.22 15.50
CA GLY A 53 2.52 38.07 16.31
C GLY A 53 1.76 37.38 17.46
N GLY A 54 1.29 38.15 18.45
CA GLY A 54 0.49 37.66 19.59
C GLY A 54 0.97 38.13 20.98
N LYS A 55 0.11 37.97 22.01
CA LYS A 55 0.41 38.15 23.45
C LYS A 55 -0.33 37.08 24.27
N GLY A 56 0.26 36.59 25.36
CA GLY A 56 -0.34 35.58 26.22
C GLY A 56 0.58 35.16 27.37
N GLU A 57 0.11 34.23 28.20
CA GLU A 57 0.83 33.64 29.33
C GLU A 57 0.88 32.13 29.15
N ILE A 58 1.96 31.49 29.63
CA ILE A 58 2.13 30.04 29.62
C ILE A 58 2.41 29.61 31.06
N TYR A 59 1.72 28.57 31.50
CA TYR A 59 1.87 27.97 32.81
C TYR A 59 2.49 26.58 32.63
N ILE A 60 3.54 26.30 33.39
CA ILE A 60 4.23 25.00 33.42
C ILE A 60 4.24 24.58 34.89
N ASP A 61 3.79 23.37 35.17
CA ASP A 61 3.74 22.79 36.51
C ASP A 61 4.16 21.32 36.46
N GLU A 62 4.45 20.72 37.62
CA GLU A 62 4.85 19.31 37.78
C GLU A 62 6.08 18.89 36.96
N LEU A 63 7.04 19.80 36.75
CA LEU A 63 8.30 19.47 36.09
C LEU A 63 9.07 18.43 36.89
N SER A 64 9.22 17.23 36.31
CA SER A 64 9.98 16.14 36.90
C SER A 64 11.03 15.60 35.93
N LEU A 65 12.16 15.14 36.46
CA LEU A 65 13.13 14.33 35.73
C LEU A 65 12.97 12.90 36.19
N GLN A 66 12.42 12.06 35.32
CA GLN A 66 12.38 10.63 35.57
C GLN A 66 13.70 10.03 35.07
N ALA A 67 14.44 9.38 35.96
CA ALA A 67 15.57 8.57 35.53
C ALA A 67 15.06 7.54 34.52
N LEU A 68 15.68 7.48 33.33
CA LEU A 68 15.59 6.28 32.52
C LEU A 68 16.17 5.16 33.38
N TYR A 69 15.46 4.04 33.45
CA TYR A 69 15.93 2.88 34.18
C TYR A 69 17.34 2.55 33.66
N GLU A 70 18.35 2.62 34.53
CA GLU A 70 19.52 1.78 34.35
C GLU A 70 19.01 0.36 34.60
N GLU A 71 18.65 -0.34 33.51
CA GLU A 71 18.77 -1.79 33.49
C GLU A 71 20.21 -2.03 33.91
N GLY A 72 20.40 -2.48 35.15
CA GLY A 72 21.72 -2.70 35.71
C GLY A 72 22.56 -3.38 34.66
N GLU A 73 23.75 -2.82 34.39
CA GLU A 73 24.66 -3.25 33.34
C GLU A 73 24.46 -4.73 33.08
N SER A 74 23.78 -5.03 31.97
CA SER A 74 23.82 -6.37 31.44
C SER A 74 25.30 -6.57 31.14
N THR A 75 25.93 -7.40 31.98
CA THR A 75 27.19 -8.03 31.66
C THR A 75 26.88 -8.95 30.48
N VAL A 76 26.80 -8.37 29.28
CA VAL A 76 26.71 -9.08 28.01
C VAL A 76 28.00 -9.88 27.90
N SER A 77 27.97 -11.14 28.34
CA SER A 77 28.89 -12.13 27.78
C SER A 77 28.34 -13.54 27.69
N LYS A 78 27.07 -13.82 28.06
CA LYS A 78 26.58 -15.22 28.06
C LYS A 78 25.16 -15.52 27.56
N ILE A 79 24.28 -14.56 27.32
CA ILE A 79 22.96 -14.88 26.73
C ILE A 79 23.14 -15.18 25.25
N LYS A 80 22.71 -16.36 24.81
CA LYS A 80 22.76 -16.80 23.40
C LYS A 80 21.38 -17.22 22.96
N ALA A 81 21.00 -16.88 21.74
CA ALA A 81 19.77 -17.32 21.13
C ALA A 81 20.03 -18.11 19.84
N LYS A 82 19.19 -19.10 19.58
CA LYS A 82 19.10 -19.80 18.28
C LYS A 82 17.62 -20.04 17.97
N ALA A 83 17.29 -20.20 16.70
CA ALA A 83 15.92 -20.41 16.26
C ALA A 83 15.84 -21.55 15.24
N SER A 84 14.62 -22.03 14.96
CA SER A 84 14.35 -22.99 13.89
C SER A 84 14.67 -22.44 12.49
N SER A 85 14.49 -21.15 12.28
CA SER A 85 14.76 -20.46 11.01
C SER A 85 14.91 -18.95 11.20
N CYS A 86 15.26 -18.24 10.12
CA CYS A 86 15.19 -16.79 10.04
C CYS A 86 14.71 -16.35 8.65
N GLU A 87 13.92 -15.28 8.57
CA GLU A 87 13.39 -14.70 7.33
C GLU A 87 14.50 -14.19 6.37
N GLY A 88 15.66 -13.85 6.91
CA GLY A 88 16.84 -13.39 6.17
C GLY A 88 18.01 -13.07 7.09
N GLY A 89 19.19 -12.77 6.52
CA GLY A 89 20.44 -12.55 7.26
C GLY A 89 20.40 -11.40 8.27
N GLU A 90 19.43 -10.49 8.15
CA GLU A 90 19.24 -9.34 9.04
C GLU A 90 18.22 -9.61 10.18
N TYR A 91 17.64 -10.81 10.29
CA TYR A 91 16.58 -11.14 11.26
C TYR A 91 16.91 -12.35 12.15
N THR A 92 18.17 -12.45 12.59
CA THR A 92 18.67 -13.60 13.35
C THR A 92 18.13 -13.67 14.78
N ALA A 93 18.19 -14.86 15.39
CA ALA A 93 17.69 -15.13 16.74
C ALA A 93 18.29 -14.23 17.83
N GLY A 94 19.54 -13.79 17.67
CA GLY A 94 20.24 -12.94 18.65
C GLY A 94 19.58 -11.58 18.85
N TYR A 95 18.89 -11.06 17.84
CA TYR A 95 18.21 -9.77 17.88
C TYR A 95 16.97 -9.75 18.77
N ALA A 96 16.48 -10.92 19.22
CA ALA A 96 15.38 -10.97 20.19
C ALA A 96 15.86 -10.87 21.65
N VAL A 97 17.17 -10.78 21.91
CA VAL A 97 17.77 -10.78 23.26
C VAL A 97 18.96 -9.82 23.38
N ASP A 98 19.05 -8.84 22.49
CA ASP A 98 20.17 -7.89 22.42
C ASP A 98 19.91 -6.58 23.20
N GLY A 99 18.72 -6.43 23.78
CA GLY A 99 18.31 -5.23 24.51
C GLY A 99 17.90 -4.07 23.59
N ASN A 100 17.85 -4.27 22.27
CA ASN A 100 17.52 -3.25 21.29
C ASN A 100 16.18 -3.51 20.63
N ARG A 101 15.15 -2.77 21.06
CA ARG A 101 13.79 -2.86 20.51
C ARG A 101 13.60 -2.37 19.06
N GLN A 102 14.69 -2.11 18.33
CA GLN A 102 14.69 -1.78 16.90
C GLN A 102 15.23 -2.92 16.03
N THR A 103 15.84 -3.92 16.65
CA THR A 103 16.27 -5.16 16.02
C THR A 103 15.28 -6.26 16.41
N ARG A 104 15.09 -7.26 15.54
CA ARG A 104 14.13 -8.34 15.78
C ARG A 104 14.63 -9.67 15.25
N TRP A 105 14.23 -10.74 15.91
CA TRP A 105 14.18 -12.04 15.25
C TRP A 105 12.90 -12.13 14.41
N SER A 106 12.98 -12.74 13.23
CA SER A 106 11.83 -13.09 12.40
C SER A 106 12.05 -14.47 11.80
N SER A 107 11.08 -15.38 11.93
CA SER A 107 11.16 -16.73 11.37
C SER A 107 10.75 -16.78 9.90
N GLU A 108 11.03 -17.91 9.24
CA GLU A 108 10.32 -18.27 8.00
C GLU A 108 8.80 -18.37 8.21
N PHE A 109 8.06 -18.27 7.11
CA PHE A 109 6.60 -18.16 7.12
C PHE A 109 5.90 -19.53 7.15
N SER A 110 6.31 -20.36 8.11
CA SER A 110 5.76 -21.70 8.30
C SER A 110 5.49 -21.97 9.78
N ASP A 111 4.71 -23.02 10.04
CA ASP A 111 4.37 -23.49 11.38
C ASP A 111 4.81 -24.95 11.51
N PRO A 112 5.38 -25.38 12.66
CA PRO A 112 5.76 -24.57 13.82
C PRO A 112 7.12 -23.88 13.65
N GLN A 113 7.39 -22.85 14.46
CA GLN A 113 8.72 -22.22 14.58
C GLN A 113 9.05 -22.00 16.05
N TRP A 114 10.33 -21.89 16.40
CA TRP A 114 10.75 -21.69 17.78
C TRP A 114 11.99 -20.80 17.91
N LEU A 115 12.06 -20.10 19.04
CA LEU A 115 13.21 -19.34 19.51
C LEU A 115 13.66 -19.93 20.85
N GLU A 116 14.92 -20.34 20.94
CA GLU A 116 15.56 -20.90 22.13
C GLU A 116 16.64 -19.94 22.65
N ILE A 117 16.61 -19.66 23.95
CA ILE A 117 17.50 -18.72 24.64
C ILE A 117 18.24 -19.48 25.75
N ASP A 118 19.57 -19.50 25.70
CA ASP A 118 20.45 -19.94 26.79
C ASP A 118 20.80 -18.74 27.66
N LEU A 119 20.39 -18.76 28.93
CA LEU A 119 20.67 -17.71 29.91
C LEU A 119 22.11 -17.73 30.42
N GLY A 120 22.89 -18.73 30.04
CA GLY A 120 24.30 -18.92 30.41
C GLY A 120 24.50 -19.68 31.72
N GLU A 121 23.53 -19.63 32.63
CA GLU A 121 23.50 -20.31 33.92
C GLU A 121 22.04 -20.58 34.36
N SER A 122 21.84 -21.53 35.27
CA SER A 122 20.53 -21.82 35.82
C SER A 122 20.08 -20.68 36.75
N LYS A 123 18.88 -20.15 36.50
CA LYS A 123 18.25 -19.06 37.27
C LYS A 123 16.86 -19.47 37.70
N GLU A 124 16.40 -18.95 38.85
CA GLU A 124 14.99 -19.04 39.22
C GLU A 124 14.19 -18.02 38.41
N LEU A 125 13.18 -18.51 37.69
CA LEU A 125 12.32 -17.71 36.82
C LEU A 125 10.87 -17.77 37.31
N VAL A 126 10.17 -16.65 37.20
CA VAL A 126 8.75 -16.53 37.56
C VAL A 126 7.89 -16.00 36.39
N GLY A 127 8.50 -15.75 35.24
CA GLY A 127 7.79 -15.21 34.09
C GLY A 127 8.71 -14.78 32.94
N VAL A 128 8.08 -14.27 31.89
CA VAL A 128 8.72 -13.74 30.69
C VAL A 128 7.90 -12.56 30.13
N THR A 129 8.58 -11.56 29.58
CA THR A 129 7.97 -10.54 28.72
C THR A 129 8.30 -10.86 27.28
N LEU A 130 7.29 -10.94 26.42
CA LEU A 130 7.46 -11.09 24.96
C LEU A 130 7.02 -9.79 24.30
N ASN A 131 7.89 -9.18 23.50
CA ASN A 131 7.55 -8.01 22.70
C ASN A 131 7.49 -8.42 21.22
N TRP A 132 6.29 -8.75 20.75
CA TRP A 132 6.02 -9.15 19.38
C TRP A 132 6.07 -7.96 18.41
N GLU A 133 6.42 -8.26 17.17
CA GLU A 133 6.15 -7.39 16.03
C GLU A 133 4.68 -7.54 15.58
N THR A 134 4.26 -6.81 14.54
CA THR A 134 2.99 -7.07 13.82
C THR A 134 2.80 -8.55 13.48
N ALA A 135 3.89 -9.27 13.15
CA ALA A 135 3.93 -10.72 12.99
C ALA A 135 4.17 -11.42 14.34
N TYR A 136 3.15 -12.12 14.86
CA TYR A 136 3.17 -12.73 16.19
C TYR A 136 2.67 -14.18 16.20
N GLY A 137 2.90 -14.88 17.31
CA GLY A 137 2.28 -16.17 17.56
C GLY A 137 0.87 -16.03 18.12
N LYS A 138 -0.14 -16.51 17.41
CA LYS A 138 -1.52 -16.61 17.92
C LYS A 138 -1.65 -17.77 18.88
N ALA A 139 -1.07 -18.92 18.54
CA ALA A 139 -0.91 -20.04 19.47
C ALA A 139 0.57 -20.29 19.72
N TYR A 140 1.01 -20.23 20.98
CA TYR A 140 2.39 -20.52 21.36
C TYR A 140 2.47 -21.12 22.77
N ASP A 141 3.60 -21.77 23.03
CA ASP A 141 3.98 -22.34 24.32
C ASP A 141 5.27 -21.71 24.82
N ILE A 142 5.41 -21.59 26.14
CA ILE A 142 6.69 -21.26 26.80
C ILE A 142 7.20 -22.51 27.49
N LEU A 143 8.41 -22.92 27.14
CA LEU A 143 9.07 -24.08 27.72
C LEU A 143 10.37 -23.69 28.42
N LEU A 144 10.65 -24.36 29.53
CA LEU A 144 11.87 -24.20 30.31
C LEU A 144 12.65 -25.51 30.34
N SER A 145 13.98 -25.40 30.46
CA SER A 145 14.87 -26.54 30.60
C SER A 145 16.11 -26.16 31.40
N GLU A 146 16.64 -27.09 32.20
CA GLU A 146 17.94 -26.92 32.87
C GLU A 146 19.12 -27.35 31.97
N ASP A 147 18.90 -28.25 31.01
CA ASP A 147 19.95 -28.90 30.23
C ASP A 147 19.84 -28.68 28.70
N GLY A 148 18.76 -28.05 28.24
CA GLY A 148 18.46 -27.77 26.84
C GLY A 148 17.92 -28.98 26.05
N LYS A 149 17.69 -30.11 26.72
CA LYS A 149 17.22 -31.37 26.11
C LYS A 149 15.83 -31.75 26.62
N ASP A 150 15.65 -31.74 27.93
CA ASP A 150 14.37 -32.04 28.57
C ASP A 150 13.61 -30.75 28.81
N TRP A 151 12.45 -30.60 28.16
CA TRP A 151 11.67 -29.37 28.16
C TRP A 151 10.36 -29.54 28.91
N GLU A 152 10.11 -28.68 29.89
CA GLU A 152 8.84 -28.57 30.60
C GLU A 152 8.06 -27.37 30.07
N LYS A 153 6.78 -27.57 29.70
CA LYS A 153 5.91 -26.48 29.30
C LYS A 153 5.34 -25.79 30.55
N VAL A 154 5.57 -24.49 30.67
CA VAL A 154 5.15 -23.66 31.82
C VAL A 154 4.04 -22.67 31.48
N TYR A 155 3.76 -22.45 30.19
CA TYR A 155 2.65 -21.61 29.73
C TYR A 155 2.17 -22.04 28.35
N THR A 156 0.89 -21.83 28.05
CA THR A 156 0.29 -22.08 26.73
C THR A 156 -0.83 -21.08 26.45
N THR A 157 -0.92 -20.62 25.21
CA THR A 157 -2.06 -19.82 24.73
C THR A 157 -2.44 -20.21 23.30
N THR A 158 -3.71 -20.01 22.96
CA THR A 158 -4.26 -20.10 21.59
C THR A 158 -4.79 -18.77 21.07
N ASP A 159 -4.76 -17.74 21.93
CA ASP A 159 -5.49 -16.49 21.76
C ASP A 159 -4.56 -15.27 21.79
N GLY A 160 -3.28 -15.47 21.44
CA GLY A 160 -2.31 -14.39 21.30
C GLY A 160 -2.81 -13.32 20.33
N ASP A 161 -2.50 -12.06 20.63
CA ASP A 161 -2.92 -10.86 19.90
C ASP A 161 -1.75 -9.96 19.48
N GLY A 162 -0.52 -10.43 19.70
CA GLY A 162 0.72 -9.72 19.37
C GLY A 162 1.10 -8.71 20.45
N SER A 163 1.72 -7.60 20.06
CA SER A 163 2.17 -6.55 20.98
C SER A 163 3.02 -7.07 22.14
N THR A 164 2.79 -6.65 23.39
CA THR A 164 3.59 -7.07 24.55
C THR A 164 2.79 -7.99 25.48
N ASP A 165 3.27 -9.22 25.66
CA ASP A 165 2.73 -10.16 26.65
C ASP A 165 3.60 -10.16 27.92
N ASP A 166 3.01 -9.84 29.07
CA ASP A 166 3.64 -9.89 30.40
C ASP A 166 3.18 -11.18 31.12
N ILE A 167 3.90 -12.28 30.91
CA ILE A 167 3.50 -13.64 31.31
C ILE A 167 4.16 -13.99 32.64
N TYR A 168 3.35 -14.52 33.57
CA TYR A 168 3.80 -15.12 34.80
C TYR A 168 3.53 -16.62 34.78
N PHE A 169 4.40 -17.39 35.43
CA PHE A 169 4.21 -18.82 35.62
C PHE A 169 4.78 -19.25 36.97
N LYS A 170 4.38 -20.44 37.45
CA LYS A 170 4.91 -21.00 38.68
C LYS A 170 6.44 -21.02 38.68
N LYS A 171 7.03 -20.55 39.79
CA LYS A 171 8.49 -20.46 39.97
C LYS A 171 9.22 -21.76 39.62
N LYS A 172 10.21 -21.65 38.74
CA LYS A 172 11.01 -22.77 38.24
C LYS A 172 12.47 -22.39 38.06
N THR A 173 13.37 -23.32 38.34
CA THR A 173 14.79 -23.20 37.98
C THR A 173 14.98 -23.62 36.54
N ALA A 174 15.62 -22.78 35.73
CA ALA A 174 15.90 -23.09 34.33
C ALA A 174 17.15 -22.34 33.85
N ARG A 175 17.86 -22.94 32.89
CA ARG A 175 18.93 -22.29 32.16
C ARG A 175 18.50 -21.89 30.75
N PHE A 176 17.60 -22.67 30.15
CA PHE A 176 17.12 -22.46 28.80
C PHE A 176 15.63 -22.12 28.81
N LEU A 177 15.26 -21.17 27.95
CA LEU A 177 13.89 -20.75 27.66
C LEU A 177 13.61 -21.04 26.17
N LYS A 178 12.41 -21.51 25.85
CA LYS A 178 11.98 -21.70 24.47
C LYS A 178 10.57 -21.17 24.26
N ILE A 179 10.44 -20.29 23.27
CA ILE A 179 9.16 -19.82 22.75
C ILE A 179 8.84 -20.70 21.55
N PHE A 180 7.80 -21.52 21.65
CA PHE A 180 7.39 -22.46 20.62
C PHE A 180 6.09 -22.02 19.97
N GLY A 181 6.18 -21.43 18.78
CA GLY A 181 5.06 -21.01 17.97
C GLY A 181 4.38 -22.17 17.26
N ARG A 182 3.07 -22.34 17.50
CA ARG A 182 2.23 -23.41 16.94
C ARG A 182 1.34 -22.92 15.80
N GLU A 183 0.79 -21.71 15.93
CA GLU A 183 -0.02 -21.05 14.91
C GLU A 183 0.33 -19.55 14.86
N ARG A 184 0.65 -19.05 13.67
CA ARG A 184 0.90 -17.61 13.42
C ARG A 184 -0.40 -16.82 13.48
N GLY A 185 -0.32 -15.61 14.03
CA GLY A 185 -1.43 -14.66 14.03
C GLY A 185 -1.59 -13.89 12.72
N THR A 186 -0.62 -14.01 11.82
CA THR A 186 -0.61 -13.39 10.49
C THR A 186 -0.17 -14.39 9.42
N ALA A 187 -0.13 -13.98 8.16
CA ALA A 187 0.45 -14.80 7.09
C ALA A 187 1.99 -14.85 7.14
N TRP A 188 2.63 -13.94 7.89
CA TRP A 188 4.07 -13.85 8.09
C TRP A 188 4.56 -14.83 9.16
N GLY A 189 5.88 -14.89 9.37
CA GLY A 189 6.54 -15.70 10.40
C GLY A 189 6.17 -15.28 11.82
N TYR A 190 6.92 -15.79 12.80
CA TYR A 190 6.91 -15.28 14.17
C TYR A 190 8.01 -14.24 14.28
N SER A 191 7.71 -13.08 14.88
CA SER A 191 8.72 -12.05 15.06
C SER A 191 8.66 -11.38 16.42
N LEU A 192 9.82 -11.29 17.07
CA LEU A 192 9.99 -10.72 18.39
C LEU A 192 11.04 -9.61 18.33
N TRP A 193 10.65 -8.41 18.72
CA TRP A 193 11.56 -7.29 18.97
C TRP A 193 12.43 -7.56 20.20
N GLU A 194 11.89 -8.22 21.23
CA GLU A 194 12.62 -8.46 22.48
C GLU A 194 11.97 -9.58 23.31
N VAL A 195 12.79 -10.32 24.06
CA VAL A 195 12.38 -11.30 25.07
C VAL A 195 13.15 -11.04 26.36
N SER A 196 12.44 -10.88 27.48
CA SER A 196 13.05 -10.64 28.79
C SER A 196 12.51 -11.61 29.84
N VAL A 197 13.38 -12.29 30.58
CA VAL A 197 12.97 -13.18 31.69
C VAL A 197 12.74 -12.41 32.98
N LYS A 198 11.93 -12.96 33.90
CA LYS A 198 11.63 -12.36 35.21
C LYS A 198 12.22 -13.15 36.37
N GLY A 199 12.85 -12.44 37.30
CA GLY A 199 13.41 -13.02 38.52
C GLY A 199 12.43 -13.08 39.69
N PRO A 200 12.78 -13.77 40.80
CA PRO A 200 11.90 -13.97 41.96
C PRO A 200 11.43 -12.68 42.65
N ASP A 201 12.17 -11.58 42.52
CA ASP A 201 11.81 -10.27 43.06
C ASP A 201 10.63 -9.61 42.32
N GLU A 202 10.33 -10.10 41.11
CA GLU A 202 9.21 -9.67 40.26
C GLU A 202 7.95 -10.54 40.41
N GLU A 203 7.98 -11.56 41.27
CA GLU A 203 6.84 -12.46 41.53
C GLU A 203 5.66 -11.67 42.14
N PRO A 204 4.49 -11.64 41.48
CA PRO A 204 3.33 -10.93 42.00
C PRO A 204 2.83 -11.60 43.28
N ILE A 205 2.38 -10.79 44.24
CA ILE A 205 1.71 -11.32 45.44
C ILE A 205 0.21 -11.23 45.20
N ILE A 206 -0.45 -12.39 45.09
CA ILE A 206 -1.90 -12.47 44.93
C ILE A 206 -2.54 -12.86 46.26
N THR A 207 -3.59 -12.13 46.62
CA THR A 207 -4.41 -12.37 47.82
C THR A 207 -5.88 -12.31 47.45
N ALA A 208 -6.74 -13.01 48.19
CA ALA A 208 -8.19 -12.96 48.00
C ALA A 208 -8.93 -12.88 49.33
N SER A 209 -10.22 -12.56 49.27
CA SER A 209 -11.12 -12.57 50.42
C SER A 209 -11.27 -13.94 51.06
N SER A 210 -11.37 -14.99 50.25
CA SER A 210 -11.49 -16.39 50.67
C SER A 210 -10.97 -17.31 49.56
N SER A 211 -10.71 -18.58 49.88
CA SER A 211 -10.35 -19.62 48.91
C SER A 211 -10.85 -20.98 49.37
N LYS A 212 -11.27 -21.81 48.42
CA LYS A 212 -11.79 -23.16 48.69
C LYS A 212 -10.71 -24.22 48.51
N GLY A 213 -10.30 -24.85 49.60
CA GLY A 213 -9.27 -25.91 49.56
C GLY A 213 -7.99 -25.42 48.88
N ASP A 214 -7.45 -26.22 47.96
CA ASP A 214 -6.21 -25.91 47.22
C ASP A 214 -6.43 -24.97 46.01
N CYS A 215 -7.62 -24.37 45.87
CA CYS A 215 -7.92 -23.38 44.81
C CYS A 215 -7.56 -21.96 45.25
N GLY A 216 -6.29 -21.75 45.64
CA GLY A 216 -5.75 -20.48 46.13
C GLY A 216 -5.72 -19.38 45.06
N PRO A 217 -5.58 -18.10 45.48
CA PRO A 217 -5.60 -16.97 44.56
C PRO A 217 -4.37 -16.89 43.65
N GLU A 218 -3.25 -17.51 44.03
CA GLU A 218 -2.04 -17.58 43.22
C GLU A 218 -2.24 -18.29 41.87
N ASN A 219 -3.23 -19.19 41.80
CA ASN A 219 -3.55 -19.94 40.59
C ASN A 219 -4.04 -19.06 39.43
N VAL A 220 -4.42 -17.80 39.68
CA VAL A 220 -4.90 -16.90 38.60
C VAL A 220 -3.78 -16.21 37.83
N LEU A 221 -2.51 -16.48 38.19
CA LEU A 221 -1.31 -15.94 37.53
C LEU A 221 -0.19 -17.00 37.49
N ASP A 222 -0.53 -18.29 37.52
CA ASP A 222 0.43 -19.40 37.55
C ASP A 222 0.77 -19.97 36.16
N GLY A 223 0.08 -19.50 35.11
CA GLY A 223 0.29 -19.88 33.72
C GLY A 223 -0.39 -21.20 33.32
N ASP A 224 -1.19 -21.81 34.20
CA ASP A 224 -1.86 -23.09 33.98
C ASP A 224 -3.40 -22.96 33.96
N MET A 225 -3.97 -22.98 32.76
CA MET A 225 -5.43 -22.94 32.53
C MET A 225 -6.23 -24.11 33.15
N ASN A 226 -5.56 -25.11 33.73
CA ASN A 226 -6.18 -26.21 34.47
C ASN A 226 -6.30 -25.94 35.98
N THR A 227 -5.52 -25.01 36.52
CA THR A 227 -5.69 -24.54 37.89
C THR A 227 -6.76 -23.43 37.91
N LYS A 228 -7.12 -23.01 39.12
CA LYS A 228 -8.13 -21.95 39.33
C LYS A 228 -8.07 -21.42 40.76
N TRP A 229 -8.43 -20.16 40.91
CA TRP A 229 -8.98 -19.67 42.15
C TRP A 229 -10.46 -20.01 42.23
N GLN A 230 -10.90 -20.47 43.40
CA GLN A 230 -12.31 -20.63 43.73
C GLN A 230 -12.59 -19.99 45.07
N SER A 231 -13.57 -19.10 45.15
CA SER A 231 -13.95 -18.48 46.43
C SER A 231 -14.40 -19.54 47.44
N GLY A 232 -14.03 -19.34 48.69
CA GLY A 232 -14.46 -20.19 49.81
C GLY A 232 -15.90 -19.89 50.24
N ASP A 233 -16.33 -18.64 50.04
CA ASP A 233 -17.65 -18.13 50.43
C ASP A 233 -18.45 -17.57 49.25
N LYS A 234 -19.75 -17.35 49.50
CA LYS A 234 -20.71 -16.69 48.60
C LYS A 234 -20.69 -15.16 48.77
N GLY A 235 -21.49 -14.45 47.98
CA GLY A 235 -21.69 -12.99 48.12
C GLY A 235 -20.57 -12.16 47.50
N ASN A 236 -20.19 -11.04 48.12
CA ASN A 236 -19.11 -10.19 47.60
C ASN A 236 -17.74 -10.80 47.92
N GLN A 237 -16.90 -10.98 46.90
CA GLN A 237 -15.56 -11.53 47.04
C GLN A 237 -14.56 -10.63 46.29
N TRP A 238 -13.26 -10.75 46.57
CA TRP A 238 -12.25 -9.98 45.86
C TRP A 238 -10.95 -10.75 45.65
N ILE A 239 -10.23 -10.42 44.57
CA ILE A 239 -8.82 -10.76 44.36
C ILE A 239 -8.02 -9.45 44.31
N LYS A 240 -6.82 -9.44 44.90
CA LYS A 240 -5.86 -8.33 44.89
C LYS A 240 -4.48 -8.85 44.49
N ILE A 241 -3.87 -8.18 43.51
CA ILE A 241 -2.55 -8.47 42.97
C ILE A 241 -1.62 -7.30 43.31
N ASP A 242 -0.47 -7.57 43.93
CA ASP A 242 0.66 -6.65 44.08
C ASP A 242 1.75 -7.00 43.08
N LEU A 243 1.96 -6.14 42.08
CA LEU A 243 2.97 -6.28 41.02
C LEU A 243 4.40 -5.96 41.49
N ARG A 244 4.61 -5.76 42.80
CA ARG A 244 5.86 -5.42 43.48
C ARG A 244 6.37 -4.01 43.22
N ARG A 245 6.10 -3.47 42.02
CA ARG A 245 6.46 -2.12 41.57
C ARG A 245 5.34 -1.52 40.72
N ILE A 246 5.39 -0.21 40.51
CA ILE A 246 4.46 0.47 39.60
C ILE A 246 4.77 -0.01 38.17
N LYS A 247 3.76 -0.57 37.51
CA LYS A 247 3.78 -0.94 36.09
C LYS A 247 2.71 -0.15 35.34
N VAL A 248 2.93 0.11 34.06
CA VAL A 248 1.91 0.68 33.16
C VAL A 248 1.32 -0.44 32.34
N PHE A 249 0.00 -0.59 32.37
CA PHE A 249 -0.74 -1.59 31.63
C PHE A 249 -2.00 -0.98 31.01
N GLY A 250 -2.46 -1.56 29.90
CA GLY A 250 -3.60 -1.08 29.12
C GLY A 250 -4.85 -1.96 29.21
N GLY A 251 -4.73 -3.17 29.73
CA GLY A 251 -5.85 -4.11 29.80
C GLY A 251 -5.62 -5.31 30.71
N LEU A 252 -6.69 -6.07 30.94
CA LEU A 252 -6.71 -7.32 31.67
C LEU A 252 -7.60 -8.32 30.94
N PHE A 253 -7.10 -9.53 30.69
CA PHE A 253 -7.94 -10.63 30.20
C PHE A 253 -8.25 -11.57 31.36
N LEU A 254 -9.54 -11.84 31.60
CA LEU A 254 -10.00 -12.71 32.68
C LEU A 254 -10.55 -14.00 32.07
N TYR A 255 -10.04 -15.16 32.49
CA TYR A 255 -10.51 -16.46 32.03
C TYR A 255 -11.31 -17.16 33.12
N TRP A 256 -12.59 -17.40 32.87
CA TRP A 256 -13.52 -17.87 33.89
C TRP A 256 -13.68 -19.39 33.93
N GLY A 257 -14.05 -19.89 35.11
CA GLY A 257 -14.62 -21.23 35.28
C GLY A 257 -16.16 -21.23 35.20
N GLN A 258 -16.78 -22.30 35.70
CA GLN A 258 -18.23 -22.49 35.61
C GLN A 258 -19.05 -21.42 36.39
N ASP A 259 -18.60 -21.00 37.57
CA ASP A 259 -19.28 -19.97 38.37
C ASP A 259 -18.61 -18.60 38.20
N TYR A 260 -18.68 -18.06 36.99
CA TYR A 260 -18.07 -16.79 36.62
C TYR A 260 -18.77 -15.57 37.25
N ALA A 261 -18.10 -14.41 37.30
CA ALA A 261 -18.74 -13.19 37.78
C ALA A 261 -19.62 -12.56 36.69
N LYS A 262 -20.91 -12.33 37.00
CA LYS A 262 -21.82 -11.52 36.18
C LYS A 262 -21.65 -10.02 36.44
N ILE A 263 -21.32 -9.66 37.68
CA ILE A 263 -21.08 -8.27 38.08
C ILE A 263 -19.76 -8.20 38.83
N TYR A 264 -18.83 -7.37 38.35
CA TYR A 264 -17.54 -7.14 39.00
C TYR A 264 -16.98 -5.75 38.67
N GLU A 265 -16.02 -5.30 39.47
CA GLU A 265 -15.36 -4.00 39.33
C GLU A 265 -13.84 -4.16 39.44
N ILE A 266 -13.09 -3.43 38.63
CA ILE A 266 -11.63 -3.44 38.64
C ILE A 266 -11.15 -2.07 39.11
N SER A 267 -10.29 -2.08 40.13
CA SER A 267 -9.67 -0.89 40.70
C SER A 267 -8.16 -1.03 40.77
N THR A 268 -7.45 0.10 40.73
CA THR A 268 -5.98 0.14 40.83
C THR A 268 -5.49 1.07 41.92
N SER A 269 -4.26 0.83 42.39
CA SER A 269 -3.60 1.67 43.41
C SER A 269 -2.08 1.68 43.23
N ASN A 270 -1.43 2.80 43.61
CA ASN A 270 0.03 2.88 43.72
C ASN A 270 0.55 2.47 45.11
N ASN A 271 -0.29 2.58 46.15
CA ASN A 271 0.10 2.38 47.55
C ASN A 271 -0.69 1.28 48.28
N GLY A 272 -1.74 0.72 47.66
CA GLY A 272 -2.58 -0.33 48.22
C GLY A 272 -3.68 0.18 49.17
N GLU A 273 -3.73 1.50 49.42
CA GLU A 273 -4.68 2.14 50.32
C GLU A 273 -5.71 2.98 49.56
N LYS A 274 -5.25 3.78 48.59
CA LYS A 274 -6.11 4.64 47.77
C LYS A 274 -6.42 3.92 46.46
N TRP A 275 -7.67 3.57 46.26
CA TRP A 275 -8.14 2.81 45.12
C TRP A 275 -8.89 3.70 44.14
N LYS A 276 -8.64 3.50 42.85
CA LYS A 276 -9.35 4.15 41.75
C LYS A 276 -10.02 3.07 40.90
N SER A 277 -11.34 3.13 40.78
CA SER A 277 -12.07 2.29 39.84
C SER A 277 -11.72 2.66 38.40
N ILE A 278 -11.39 1.66 37.60
CA ILE A 278 -10.99 1.82 36.19
C ILE A 278 -11.91 1.07 35.22
N TYR A 279 -12.71 0.11 35.70
CA TYR A 279 -13.65 -0.66 34.89
C TYR A 279 -14.74 -1.31 35.75
N SER A 280 -15.94 -1.47 35.18
CA SER A 280 -17.07 -2.17 35.80
C SER A 280 -17.82 -3.01 34.77
N MET A 281 -18.15 -4.26 35.13
CA MET A 281 -19.01 -5.16 34.38
C MET A 281 -20.34 -5.34 35.10
N GLU A 282 -21.45 -5.22 34.38
CA GLU A 282 -22.80 -5.40 34.93
C GLU A 282 -23.50 -6.67 34.40
N ARG A 283 -23.01 -7.26 33.30
CA ARG A 283 -23.62 -8.42 32.63
C ARG A 283 -22.58 -9.36 32.00
N GLY A 284 -21.66 -9.87 32.81
CA GLY A 284 -20.73 -10.91 32.39
C GLY A 284 -21.45 -12.18 31.92
N ASN A 285 -20.91 -12.83 30.89
CA ASN A 285 -21.47 -14.03 30.25
C ASN A 285 -20.58 -15.28 30.40
N GLY A 286 -19.41 -15.15 31.04
CA GLY A 286 -18.46 -16.24 31.27
C GLY A 286 -17.50 -16.45 30.09
N GLY A 287 -16.78 -17.57 30.07
CA GLY A 287 -15.75 -17.80 29.06
C GLY A 287 -14.50 -16.94 29.35
N SER A 288 -14.25 -15.92 28.52
CA SER A 288 -13.18 -14.94 28.75
C SER A 288 -13.64 -13.51 28.54
N ASP A 289 -13.22 -12.61 29.43
CA ASP A 289 -13.47 -11.17 29.31
C ASP A 289 -12.17 -10.47 28.89
N LYS A 290 -12.16 -9.83 27.71
CA LYS A 290 -11.03 -9.03 27.22
C LYS A 290 -11.25 -7.56 27.53
N ILE A 291 -10.63 -7.08 28.60
CA ILE A 291 -10.89 -5.74 29.14
C ILE A 291 -9.75 -4.81 28.76
N TYR A 292 -10.09 -3.72 28.10
CA TYR A 292 -9.14 -2.65 27.77
C TYR A 292 -9.58 -1.37 28.51
N PHE A 293 -8.63 -0.64 29.08
CA PHE A 293 -8.82 0.65 29.73
C PHE A 293 -7.70 1.61 29.33
N ASN A 294 -7.72 2.87 29.79
CA ASN A 294 -6.63 3.80 29.50
C ASN A 294 -5.31 3.34 30.14
N ARG A 295 -4.16 3.73 29.56
CA ARG A 295 -2.84 3.49 30.17
C ARG A 295 -2.85 3.85 31.65
N THR A 296 -2.67 2.84 32.50
CA THR A 296 -2.83 2.98 33.94
C THR A 296 -1.53 2.61 34.63
N PRO A 297 -0.80 3.59 35.21
CA PRO A 297 0.30 3.30 36.12
C PRO A 297 -0.27 2.81 37.46
N ALA A 298 0.02 1.58 37.85
CA ALA A 298 -0.35 1.05 39.14
C ALA A 298 0.60 -0.04 39.63
N ARG A 299 0.72 -0.17 40.96
CA ARG A 299 1.37 -1.31 41.61
C ARG A 299 0.37 -2.40 41.98
N PHE A 300 -0.83 -2.02 42.38
CA PHE A 300 -1.86 -2.94 42.83
C PHE A 300 -3.05 -2.94 41.89
N ILE A 301 -3.59 -4.13 41.63
CA ILE A 301 -4.84 -4.37 40.92
C ILE A 301 -5.78 -5.08 41.88
N LYS A 302 -7.06 -4.69 41.91
CA LYS A 302 -8.10 -5.35 42.69
C LYS A 302 -9.33 -5.58 41.83
N ILE A 303 -9.85 -6.80 41.88
CA ILE A 303 -11.09 -7.20 41.23
C ILE A 303 -12.10 -7.52 42.32
N ASP A 304 -13.16 -6.73 42.40
CA ASP A 304 -14.26 -6.88 43.34
C ASP A 304 -15.45 -7.56 42.64
N PHE A 305 -15.72 -8.81 42.99
CA PHE A 305 -16.81 -9.62 42.44
C PHE A 305 -18.08 -9.44 43.29
N LYS A 306 -19.20 -9.07 42.64
CA LYS A 306 -20.46 -8.70 43.31
C LYS A 306 -21.59 -9.70 43.09
N LYS A 307 -21.65 -10.34 41.91
CA LYS A 307 -22.65 -11.37 41.60
C LYS A 307 -22.09 -12.46 40.71
N SER A 308 -22.29 -13.73 41.06
CA SER A 308 -21.85 -14.86 40.25
C SER A 308 -22.94 -15.45 39.36
N ALA A 309 -22.56 -16.38 38.50
CA ALA A 309 -23.46 -16.99 37.55
C ALA A 309 -24.54 -17.86 38.22
N THR A 310 -24.15 -18.60 39.27
CA THR A 310 -24.96 -19.59 39.99
C THR A 310 -25.22 -19.26 41.47
N ASP A 311 -24.71 -18.12 41.96
CA ASP A 311 -24.76 -17.67 43.36
C ASP A 311 -24.08 -18.63 44.36
N GLU A 312 -23.18 -19.51 43.90
CA GLU A 312 -22.45 -20.50 44.73
C GLU A 312 -21.01 -20.08 45.09
N GLY A 313 -20.47 -19.04 44.46
CA GLY A 313 -19.12 -18.51 44.66
C GLY A 313 -18.57 -17.91 43.37
N TYR A 314 -17.25 -17.81 43.23
CA TYR A 314 -16.60 -17.39 41.98
C TYR A 314 -15.51 -18.36 41.60
N VAL A 315 -15.36 -18.60 40.30
CA VAL A 315 -14.26 -19.39 39.75
C VAL A 315 -13.56 -18.60 38.66
N LEU A 316 -12.30 -18.24 38.91
CA LEU A 316 -11.41 -17.59 37.95
C LEU A 316 -10.21 -18.49 37.72
N LYS A 317 -9.92 -18.80 36.46
CA LYS A 317 -8.82 -19.68 36.07
C LYS A 317 -7.51 -18.93 35.97
N GLU A 318 -7.50 -17.86 35.18
CA GLU A 318 -6.27 -17.16 34.80
C GLU A 318 -6.55 -15.68 34.54
N ILE A 319 -5.52 -14.85 34.72
CA ILE A 319 -5.49 -13.43 34.39
C ILE A 319 -4.29 -13.17 33.49
N THR A 320 -4.49 -12.50 32.36
CA THR A 320 -3.37 -11.96 31.58
C THR A 320 -3.33 -10.45 31.73
N ILE A 321 -2.17 -9.92 32.11
CA ILE A 321 -1.94 -8.47 32.19
C ILE A 321 -1.40 -8.00 30.84
N LYS A 322 -2.12 -7.08 30.19
CA LYS A 322 -1.78 -6.60 28.85
C LYS A 322 -0.89 -5.34 28.93
N GLY A 323 0.03 -5.21 27.98
CA GLY A 323 1.05 -4.17 28.00
C GLY A 323 0.50 -2.74 27.92
N PRO A 324 1.35 -1.71 28.08
CA PRO A 324 0.94 -0.31 28.01
C PRO A 324 0.45 0.11 26.61
N ASP A 325 0.76 -0.65 25.56
CA ASP A 325 0.35 -0.36 24.19
C ASP A 325 -1.01 -0.98 23.83
N GLU A 326 -1.56 -1.83 24.69
CA GLU A 326 -2.84 -2.50 24.50
C GLU A 326 -3.91 -1.89 25.41
N PHE A 327 -4.26 -0.64 25.11
CA PHE A 327 -5.22 0.16 25.87
C PHE A 327 -6.46 0.50 25.02
N LEU A 328 -7.54 0.96 25.67
CA LEU A 328 -8.78 1.29 24.97
C LEU A 328 -8.60 2.55 24.11
N THR A 329 -8.29 2.36 22.83
CA THR A 329 -8.34 3.42 21.81
C THR A 329 -9.73 3.47 21.16
N PRO A 330 -10.12 4.60 20.54
CA PRO A 330 -11.35 4.66 19.74
C PRO A 330 -11.39 3.62 18.63
N GLN A 331 -10.26 3.28 18.02
CA GLN A 331 -10.18 2.21 17.03
C GLN A 331 -10.48 0.86 17.68
N LYS A 332 -9.82 0.56 18.81
CA LYS A 332 -10.05 -0.70 19.53
C LYS A 332 -11.49 -0.86 19.99
N HIS A 333 -12.14 0.24 20.39
CA HIS A 333 -13.57 0.23 20.70
C HIS A 333 -14.44 -0.20 19.51
N TYR A 334 -14.20 0.35 18.32
CA TYR A 334 -14.94 -0.06 17.13
C TYR A 334 -14.59 -1.49 16.67
N GLU A 335 -13.36 -1.95 16.89
CA GLU A 335 -12.98 -3.35 16.66
C GLU A 335 -13.79 -4.30 17.56
N ILE A 336 -13.93 -3.97 18.85
CA ILE A 336 -14.76 -4.74 19.80
C ILE A 336 -16.23 -4.75 19.35
N LEU A 337 -16.79 -3.58 19.00
CA LEU A 337 -18.16 -3.50 18.49
C LEU A 337 -18.35 -4.32 17.20
N ALA A 338 -17.36 -4.34 16.31
CA ALA A 338 -17.41 -5.13 15.09
C ALA A 338 -17.32 -6.64 15.36
N GLU A 339 -16.62 -7.06 16.42
CA GLU A 339 -16.59 -8.47 16.86
C GLU A 339 -17.92 -8.91 17.51
N GLU A 340 -18.60 -8.01 18.22
CA GLU A 340 -19.88 -8.28 18.89
C GLU A 340 -21.10 -8.22 17.93
N LEU A 341 -21.05 -7.36 16.92
CA LEU A 341 -22.16 -7.13 15.99
C LEU A 341 -22.06 -7.97 14.71
N PRO A 342 -23.20 -8.26 14.05
CA PRO A 342 -23.20 -8.99 12.79
C PRO A 342 -22.30 -8.32 11.74
N LYS A 343 -21.60 -9.15 10.96
CA LYS A 343 -20.76 -8.69 9.86
C LYS A 343 -21.60 -7.92 8.84
N GLY A 344 -21.13 -6.74 8.46
CA GLY A 344 -21.84 -5.84 7.53
C GLY A 344 -22.17 -4.47 8.11
N TYR A 345 -22.10 -4.35 9.44
CA TYR A 345 -22.38 -3.12 10.20
C TYR A 345 -21.23 -2.10 10.10
N PHE A 346 -20.01 -2.60 9.92
CA PHE A 346 -18.81 -1.79 9.86
C PHE A 346 -18.09 -1.96 8.51
N PRO A 347 -17.15 -1.06 8.16
CA PRO A 347 -16.21 -1.28 7.07
C PRO A 347 -15.45 -2.60 7.21
N ARG A 348 -15.07 -3.20 6.07
CA ARG A 348 -14.34 -4.47 6.00
C ARG A 348 -13.08 -4.52 6.87
N TRP A 349 -12.37 -3.40 6.97
CA TRP A 349 -11.10 -3.37 7.68
C TRP A 349 -11.23 -3.55 9.20
N LEU A 350 -12.39 -3.20 9.79
CA LEU A 350 -12.67 -3.51 11.20
C LEU A 350 -12.86 -5.02 11.43
N TYR A 351 -13.15 -5.79 10.38
CA TYR A 351 -13.15 -7.25 10.38
C TYR A 351 -11.82 -7.84 9.90
N LYS A 352 -10.74 -7.05 9.85
CA LYS A 352 -9.40 -7.43 9.35
C LYS A 352 -9.39 -7.90 7.89
N GLU A 353 -10.38 -7.49 7.10
CA GLU A 353 -10.44 -7.77 5.67
C GLU A 353 -9.95 -6.58 4.84
N GLN A 354 -9.18 -6.87 3.78
CA GLN A 354 -8.81 -5.87 2.78
C GLN A 354 -10.07 -5.30 2.11
N ALA A 355 -10.20 -3.97 2.18
CA ALA A 355 -11.16 -3.18 1.41
C ALA A 355 -10.49 -2.71 0.12
N PHE A 356 -11.20 -2.86 -0.99
CA PHE A 356 -10.78 -2.33 -2.29
C PHE A 356 -11.59 -1.09 -2.66
N TRP A 357 -10.93 -0.05 -3.14
CA TRP A 357 -11.52 1.25 -3.47
C TRP A 357 -10.93 1.81 -4.76
N THR A 358 -11.61 2.75 -5.41
CA THR A 358 -11.07 3.49 -6.56
C THR A 358 -11.25 4.98 -6.38
N VAL A 359 -10.45 5.75 -7.09
CA VAL A 359 -10.40 7.21 -7.04
C VAL A 359 -11.51 7.82 -7.90
N VAL A 360 -12.10 8.92 -7.43
CA VAL A 360 -13.08 9.75 -8.16
C VAL A 360 -12.57 11.18 -8.15
N GLY A 361 -12.08 11.63 -9.31
CA GLY A 361 -11.49 12.95 -9.49
C GLY A 361 -11.51 13.41 -10.95
N ILE A 362 -10.92 14.58 -11.20
CA ILE A 362 -10.69 15.12 -12.54
C ILE A 362 -9.20 15.40 -12.71
N PRO A 363 -8.69 15.50 -13.95
CA PRO A 363 -7.28 15.80 -14.15
C PRO A 363 -6.83 17.13 -13.56
N GLU A 364 -5.58 17.18 -13.12
CA GLU A 364 -4.88 18.35 -12.56
C GLU A 364 -5.40 18.86 -11.20
N ASP A 365 -6.42 18.24 -10.60
CA ASP A 365 -6.95 18.66 -9.30
C ASP A 365 -6.32 17.88 -8.15
N PHE A 366 -5.85 18.58 -7.12
CA PHE A 366 -5.11 18.01 -5.98
C PHE A 366 -6.00 17.38 -4.90
N LYS A 367 -7.25 17.06 -5.25
CA LYS A 367 -8.23 16.47 -4.34
C LYS A 367 -9.17 15.55 -5.08
N GLU A 368 -9.34 14.38 -4.49
CA GLU A 368 -10.21 13.34 -5.01
C GLU A 368 -10.99 12.69 -3.87
N SER A 369 -12.13 12.12 -4.23
CA SER A 369 -12.91 11.24 -3.37
C SER A 369 -12.57 9.78 -3.64
N LEU A 370 -12.98 8.87 -2.75
CA LEU A 370 -12.90 7.42 -2.97
C LEU A 370 -14.30 6.79 -3.02
N LEU A 371 -14.44 5.77 -3.86
CA LEU A 371 -15.57 4.83 -3.83
C LEU A 371 -15.05 3.44 -3.46
N CYS A 372 -15.57 2.86 -2.38
CA CYS A 372 -15.26 1.50 -1.95
C CYS A 372 -16.08 0.47 -2.75
N GLU A 373 -15.55 -0.74 -2.92
CA GLU A 373 -16.22 -1.85 -3.61
C GLU A 373 -17.56 -2.25 -2.99
N ASP A 374 -17.79 -1.89 -1.73
CA ASP A 374 -19.06 -2.11 -1.01
C ASP A 374 -20.07 -0.97 -1.21
N GLY A 375 -19.69 0.12 -1.88
CA GLY A 375 -20.56 1.27 -2.12
C GLY A 375 -20.42 2.41 -1.11
N SER A 376 -19.54 2.28 -0.11
CA SER A 376 -19.17 3.38 0.77
C SER A 376 -18.41 4.46 0.02
N PHE A 377 -18.62 5.73 0.38
CA PHE A 377 -18.00 6.87 -0.28
C PHE A 377 -17.23 7.76 0.71
N GLU A 378 -15.96 8.06 0.42
CA GLU A 378 -15.12 8.97 1.20
C GLU A 378 -14.98 10.28 0.42
N PRO A 379 -15.57 11.40 0.90
CA PRO A 379 -15.64 12.63 0.11
C PRO A 379 -14.29 13.33 -0.13
N TYR A 380 -13.32 13.16 0.75
CA TYR A 380 -11.99 13.78 0.65
C TYR A 380 -10.97 12.95 1.42
N LYS A 381 -9.69 13.05 1.03
CA LYS A 381 -8.56 12.35 1.68
C LYS A 381 -8.57 12.51 3.21
N GLY A 382 -8.52 11.39 3.92
CA GLY A 382 -8.51 11.39 5.40
C GLY A 382 -9.90 11.65 6.00
N GLY A 383 -10.95 11.63 5.18
CA GLY A 383 -12.30 12.03 5.52
C GLY A 383 -13.15 10.93 6.14
N PHE A 384 -14.37 11.31 6.50
CA PHE A 384 -15.39 10.38 6.96
C PHE A 384 -15.93 9.54 5.77
N SER A 385 -16.57 8.43 6.08
CA SER A 385 -17.27 7.61 5.09
C SER A 385 -18.78 7.85 5.15
N LEU A 386 -19.42 7.91 3.99
CA LEU A 386 -20.86 7.80 3.83
C LEU A 386 -21.19 6.36 3.43
N ILE A 387 -21.82 5.62 4.34
CA ILE A 387 -22.09 4.18 4.20
C ILE A 387 -23.59 3.96 3.95
N PRO A 388 -23.97 3.30 2.84
CA PRO A 388 -25.38 3.03 2.54
C PRO A 388 -25.92 1.80 3.27
N TYR A 389 -27.19 1.86 3.68
CA TYR A 389 -27.97 0.73 4.20
C TYR A 389 -29.41 0.81 3.70
N LEU A 390 -30.05 -0.34 3.49
CA LEU A 390 -31.47 -0.41 3.15
C LEU A 390 -32.27 -1.00 4.31
N TYR A 391 -33.49 -0.49 4.51
CA TYR A 391 -34.47 -1.10 5.40
C TYR A 391 -35.70 -1.51 4.59
N LEU A 392 -35.90 -2.82 4.45
CA LEU A 392 -36.92 -3.43 3.58
C LEU A 392 -37.69 -4.50 4.34
N ASP A 393 -39.02 -4.44 4.34
CA ASP A 393 -39.89 -5.44 4.98
C ASP A 393 -39.47 -5.77 6.44
N GLY A 394 -39.08 -4.74 7.21
CA GLY A 394 -38.63 -4.90 8.59
C GLY A 394 -37.20 -5.41 8.77
N LYS A 395 -36.42 -5.53 7.68
CA LYS A 395 -35.05 -6.05 7.69
C LYS A 395 -34.04 -4.98 7.34
N PHE A 396 -32.96 -4.96 8.10
CA PHE A 396 -31.77 -4.17 7.82
C PHE A 396 -30.86 -4.92 6.85
N ILE A 397 -30.56 -4.30 5.71
CA ILE A 397 -29.77 -4.88 4.61
C ILE A 397 -28.51 -4.04 4.42
N ASN A 398 -27.36 -4.72 4.42
CA ASN A 398 -26.05 -4.11 4.25
C ASN A 398 -25.22 -4.82 3.16
N TRP A 399 -23.96 -4.43 2.97
CA TRP A 399 -23.07 -4.96 1.93
C TRP A 399 -22.81 -6.47 2.04
N LYS A 400 -22.99 -7.07 3.22
CA LYS A 400 -22.79 -8.51 3.46
C LYS A 400 -23.98 -9.36 3.02
N ASP A 401 -25.16 -8.76 2.91
CA ASP A 401 -26.43 -9.40 2.57
C ASP A 401 -26.70 -9.46 1.06
N VAL A 402 -25.94 -8.71 0.27
CA VAL A 402 -26.17 -8.50 -1.16
C VAL A 402 -25.11 -9.16 -2.01
N LYS A 403 -25.45 -9.45 -3.28
CA LYS A 403 -24.44 -9.73 -4.29
C LYS A 403 -23.90 -8.40 -4.81
N LEU A 404 -22.63 -8.14 -4.53
CA LEU A 404 -21.91 -6.96 -5.01
C LEU A 404 -21.41 -7.18 -6.44
N THR A 405 -21.52 -6.17 -7.29
CA THR A 405 -20.87 -6.14 -8.62
C THR A 405 -20.36 -4.74 -8.88
N GLN A 406 -19.08 -4.64 -9.26
CA GLN A 406 -18.43 -3.38 -9.62
C GLN A 406 -18.37 -3.26 -11.14
N SER A 407 -18.45 -2.03 -11.63
CA SER A 407 -18.26 -1.72 -13.04
C SER A 407 -17.71 -0.31 -13.23
N LEU A 408 -17.16 -0.07 -14.40
CA LEU A 408 -16.86 1.26 -14.93
C LEU A 408 -17.86 1.59 -16.03
N GLU A 409 -18.08 2.88 -16.28
CA GLU A 409 -18.89 3.31 -17.42
C GLU A 409 -18.25 2.83 -18.73
N LYS A 410 -19.04 2.15 -19.58
CA LYS A 410 -18.54 1.46 -20.78
C LYS A 410 -17.36 0.50 -20.53
N ASP A 411 -17.22 0.00 -19.30
CA ASP A 411 -16.14 -0.89 -18.87
C ASP A 411 -14.72 -0.30 -18.83
N TYR A 412 -14.51 0.98 -19.19
CA TYR A 412 -13.18 1.63 -19.13
C TYR A 412 -13.14 3.11 -18.73
N LEU A 413 -14.26 3.83 -18.80
CA LEU A 413 -14.29 5.24 -18.39
C LEU A 413 -14.25 5.31 -16.86
N PRO A 414 -13.49 6.25 -16.26
CA PRO A 414 -13.25 6.34 -14.81
C PRO A 414 -14.47 6.92 -14.05
N ILE A 415 -15.64 6.34 -14.29
CA ILE A 415 -16.91 6.66 -13.67
C ILE A 415 -17.39 5.36 -13.01
N PRO A 416 -16.95 5.09 -11.78
CA PRO A 416 -17.19 3.80 -11.14
C PRO A 416 -18.62 3.66 -10.65
N SER A 417 -19.09 2.42 -10.64
CA SER A 417 -20.36 2.02 -10.05
C SER A 417 -20.23 0.76 -9.20
N VAL A 418 -21.08 0.68 -8.17
CA VAL A 418 -21.29 -0.51 -7.34
C VAL A 418 -22.77 -0.85 -7.37
N ARG A 419 -23.07 -2.09 -7.73
CA ARG A 419 -24.41 -2.66 -7.72
C ARG A 419 -24.59 -3.57 -6.51
N TRP A 420 -25.63 -3.31 -5.74
CA TRP A 420 -26.19 -4.21 -4.73
C TRP A 420 -27.37 -4.94 -5.35
N ASP A 421 -27.26 -6.25 -5.52
CA ASP A 421 -28.38 -7.10 -5.94
C ASP A 421 -28.89 -7.88 -4.71
N TYR A 422 -30.11 -7.53 -4.26
CA TYR A 422 -30.79 -8.14 -3.12
C TYR A 422 -32.19 -8.60 -3.53
N ARG A 423 -32.33 -9.90 -3.84
CA ARG A 423 -33.59 -10.47 -4.33
C ARG A 423 -34.07 -9.69 -5.57
N ASP A 424 -35.27 -9.13 -5.55
CA ASP A 424 -35.84 -8.34 -6.64
C ASP A 424 -35.67 -6.82 -6.43
N ILE A 425 -34.72 -6.39 -5.58
CA ILE A 425 -34.32 -4.99 -5.43
C ILE A 425 -32.87 -4.83 -5.87
N ILE A 426 -32.63 -3.85 -6.73
CA ILE A 426 -31.29 -3.39 -7.09
C ILE A 426 -31.06 -2.02 -6.49
N MET A 427 -29.89 -1.79 -5.90
CA MET A 427 -29.36 -0.45 -5.66
C MET A 427 -28.07 -0.26 -6.45
N ASP A 428 -28.07 0.68 -7.39
CA ASP A 428 -26.89 1.10 -8.14
C ASP A 428 -26.32 2.41 -7.55
N ILE A 429 -25.04 2.41 -7.21
CA ILE A 429 -24.30 3.53 -6.65
C ILE A 429 -23.28 3.96 -7.69
N LYS A 430 -23.45 5.15 -8.28
CA LYS A 430 -22.56 5.69 -9.32
C LYS A 430 -21.91 6.98 -8.83
N SER A 431 -20.62 7.15 -9.08
CA SER A 431 -19.89 8.35 -8.71
C SER A 431 -19.08 8.92 -9.88
N PHE A 432 -19.01 10.25 -9.99
CA PHE A 432 -18.10 10.96 -10.89
C PHE A 432 -17.74 12.33 -10.32
N ALA A 433 -16.59 12.88 -10.72
CA ALA A 433 -16.22 14.25 -10.44
C ALA A 433 -16.46 15.16 -11.66
N TYR A 434 -16.84 16.42 -11.41
CA TYR A 434 -17.04 17.41 -12.45
C TYR A 434 -16.75 18.82 -11.94
N GLY A 435 -16.11 19.64 -12.77
CA GLY A 435 -15.77 21.03 -12.47
C GLY A 435 -14.44 21.43 -13.09
N LYS A 436 -13.79 22.42 -12.50
CA LYS A 436 -12.43 22.85 -12.84
C LYS A 436 -11.48 22.48 -11.70
N PRO A 437 -10.18 22.24 -11.96
CA PRO A 437 -9.19 22.06 -10.91
C PRO A 437 -9.26 23.18 -9.88
N GLY A 438 -9.26 22.85 -8.58
CA GLY A 438 -9.41 23.82 -7.48
C GLY A 438 -10.85 24.28 -7.19
N GLU A 439 -11.84 23.87 -8.00
CA GLU A 439 -13.27 24.19 -7.84
C GLU A 439 -14.20 22.99 -8.11
N SER A 440 -13.63 21.79 -8.23
CA SER A 440 -14.36 20.57 -8.58
C SER A 440 -15.24 20.05 -7.45
N ASN A 441 -16.19 19.19 -7.84
CA ASN A 441 -17.11 18.52 -6.93
C ASN A 441 -17.26 17.06 -7.32
N SER A 442 -17.42 16.20 -6.33
CA SER A 442 -17.82 14.81 -6.54
C SER A 442 -19.33 14.67 -6.45
N TYR A 443 -19.91 13.91 -7.37
CA TYR A 443 -21.33 13.66 -7.49
C TYR A 443 -21.60 12.18 -7.28
N VAL A 444 -22.57 11.85 -6.43
CA VAL A 444 -22.96 10.46 -6.16
C VAL A 444 -24.46 10.30 -6.41
N LYS A 445 -24.82 9.25 -7.16
CA LYS A 445 -26.19 8.85 -7.45
C LYS A 445 -26.47 7.46 -6.90
N TYR A 446 -27.45 7.34 -6.02
CA TYR A 446 -28.03 6.07 -5.57
C TYR A 446 -29.34 5.85 -6.33
N THR A 447 -29.47 4.75 -7.07
CA THR A 447 -30.68 4.40 -7.83
C THR A 447 -31.25 3.11 -7.28
N ILE A 448 -32.44 3.15 -6.67
CA ILE A 448 -33.12 1.94 -6.19
C ILE A 448 -34.16 1.53 -7.21
N THR A 449 -34.10 0.28 -7.69
CA THR A 449 -35.00 -0.28 -8.70
C THR A 449 -35.79 -1.44 -8.12
N ASN A 450 -37.11 -1.41 -8.28
CA ASN A 450 -37.99 -2.51 -7.93
C ASN A 450 -38.21 -3.45 -9.13
N ARG A 451 -37.64 -4.66 -9.08
CA ARG A 451 -37.85 -5.72 -10.10
C ARG A 451 -39.03 -6.65 -9.77
N ASN A 452 -39.68 -6.49 -8.61
CA ASN A 452 -40.86 -7.26 -8.24
C ASN A 452 -42.07 -6.89 -9.09
N ASP A 453 -43.13 -7.70 -8.97
CA ASP A 453 -44.47 -7.46 -9.49
C ASP A 453 -45.40 -6.75 -8.48
N ARG A 454 -44.91 -6.45 -7.27
CA ARG A 454 -45.63 -5.69 -6.23
C ARG A 454 -44.97 -4.36 -5.89
N VAL A 455 -45.71 -3.48 -5.22
CA VAL A 455 -45.17 -2.26 -4.63
C VAL A 455 -44.22 -2.64 -3.48
N ILE A 456 -43.10 -1.93 -3.38
CA ILE A 456 -42.13 -2.10 -2.29
C ILE A 456 -41.95 -0.76 -1.57
N ASP A 457 -42.19 -0.78 -0.28
CA ASP A 457 -41.91 0.32 0.64
C ASP A 457 -40.61 0.05 1.40
N GLY A 458 -39.83 1.10 1.63
CA GLY A 458 -38.56 0.95 2.31
C GLY A 458 -37.88 2.26 2.62
N LYS A 459 -36.72 2.15 3.26
CA LYS A 459 -35.86 3.29 3.59
C LYS A 459 -34.46 3.09 3.05
N LEU A 460 -33.86 4.18 2.59
CA LEU A 460 -32.42 4.31 2.36
C LEU A 460 -31.83 5.13 3.50
N PHE A 461 -30.89 4.53 4.23
CA PHE A 461 -30.07 5.21 5.22
C PHE A 461 -28.68 5.46 4.64
N LEU A 462 -28.22 6.70 4.67
CA LEU A 462 -26.84 7.05 4.37
C LEU A 462 -26.18 7.55 5.64
N VAL A 463 -25.29 6.73 6.20
CA VAL A 463 -24.72 6.93 7.53
C VAL A 463 -23.33 7.54 7.41
N ILE A 464 -23.16 8.70 8.04
CA ILE A 464 -21.90 9.43 8.17
C ILE A 464 -21.13 8.80 9.35
N ARG A 465 -20.01 8.15 9.04
CA ARG A 465 -19.21 7.42 10.03
C ARG A 465 -17.76 7.93 10.10
N PRO A 466 -17.13 7.92 11.28
CA PRO A 466 -15.76 8.41 11.49
C PRO A 466 -14.70 7.41 11.02
N PHE A 467 -14.92 6.80 9.85
CA PHE A 467 -14.06 5.80 9.25
C PHE A 467 -13.56 6.32 7.91
N GLN A 468 -12.27 6.16 7.65
CA GLN A 468 -11.74 6.26 6.30
C GLN A 468 -12.02 4.96 5.55
N ILE A 469 -12.13 5.04 4.22
CA ILE A 469 -12.11 3.88 3.35
C ILE A 469 -10.70 3.27 3.34
N ASN A 470 -9.67 4.12 3.40
CA ASN A 470 -8.28 3.68 3.53
C ASN A 470 -8.06 3.01 4.91
N PRO A 471 -7.67 1.72 4.98
CA PRO A 471 -7.57 0.98 6.23
C PRO A 471 -6.33 1.35 7.08
N PRO A 472 -6.27 1.02 8.38
CA PRO A 472 -5.21 1.46 9.29
C PRO A 472 -3.81 0.84 9.01
N TRP A 473 -3.74 -0.28 8.28
CA TRP A 473 -2.47 -0.85 7.81
C TRP A 473 -1.94 -0.18 6.53
N GLN A 474 -2.66 0.81 6.00
CA GLN A 474 -2.19 1.71 4.95
C GLN A 474 -1.81 3.06 5.57
N PRO A 475 -0.71 3.70 5.13
CA PRO A 475 -0.31 5.01 5.63
C PRO A 475 -1.46 6.04 5.60
N GLY A 476 -1.70 6.68 6.75
CA GLY A 476 -2.73 7.70 6.92
C GLY A 476 -4.18 7.20 7.00
N GLY A 477 -4.43 5.89 6.88
CA GLY A 477 -5.78 5.30 6.96
C GLY A 477 -6.29 5.05 8.40
N GLY A 478 -7.49 4.49 8.52
CA GLY A 478 -8.14 4.14 9.79
C GLY A 478 -9.31 5.05 10.15
N LEU A 479 -9.28 5.69 11.31
CA LEU A 479 -10.34 6.59 11.76
C LEU A 479 -10.22 7.99 11.15
N SER A 480 -11.35 8.68 11.02
CA SER A 480 -11.44 10.10 10.65
C SER A 480 -12.20 10.88 11.71
N GLN A 481 -11.63 12.02 12.14
CA GLN A 481 -12.18 12.76 13.27
C GLN A 481 -13.44 13.56 12.88
N ILE A 482 -14.53 13.35 13.60
CA ILE A 482 -15.80 14.07 13.49
C ILE A 482 -16.13 14.69 14.86
N LYS A 483 -15.67 15.93 15.09
CA LYS A 483 -15.93 16.73 16.29
C LYS A 483 -17.32 17.35 16.31
N SER A 484 -17.91 17.59 15.13
CA SER A 484 -19.26 18.13 15.05
C SER A 484 -19.95 17.76 13.74
N ILE A 485 -21.27 17.56 13.84
CA ILE A 485 -22.18 17.41 12.71
C ILE A 485 -23.34 18.38 12.91
N ARG A 486 -23.72 19.10 11.86
CA ARG A 486 -24.85 20.01 11.87
C ARG A 486 -25.61 19.93 10.55
N CYS A 487 -26.89 19.60 10.60
CA CYS A 487 -27.81 19.79 9.49
C CYS A 487 -28.37 21.23 9.52
N LEU A 488 -28.27 21.93 8.41
CA LEU A 488 -28.72 23.31 8.22
C LEU A 488 -30.16 23.36 7.71
N GLU A 489 -30.74 24.56 7.64
CA GLU A 489 -32.13 24.77 7.21
C GLU A 489 -32.39 24.35 5.77
N ASP A 490 -31.39 24.50 4.89
CA ASP A 490 -31.40 24.06 3.48
C ASP A 490 -31.14 22.56 3.31
N ALA A 491 -31.16 21.80 4.41
CA ALA A 491 -30.80 20.38 4.52
C ALA A 491 -29.34 20.03 4.21
N SER A 492 -28.47 21.01 3.91
CA SER A 492 -27.04 20.75 3.80
C SER A 492 -26.44 20.39 5.16
N ILE A 493 -25.41 19.55 5.17
CA ILE A 493 -24.81 19.02 6.40
C ILE A 493 -23.36 19.48 6.46
N THR A 494 -22.98 20.12 7.57
CA THR A 494 -21.60 20.50 7.83
C THR A 494 -20.93 19.52 8.78
N ILE A 495 -19.73 19.07 8.43
CA ILE A 495 -18.83 18.25 9.25
C ILE A 495 -17.66 19.12 9.71
N ASN A 496 -17.41 19.14 11.03
CA ASN A 496 -16.37 19.96 11.65
C ASN A 496 -16.45 21.45 11.30
N ASN A 497 -17.65 21.95 10.99
CA ASN A 497 -17.92 23.30 10.47
C ASN A 497 -17.11 23.69 9.22
N ARG A 498 -16.51 22.71 8.52
CA ARG A 498 -15.60 22.94 7.38
C ARG A 498 -16.11 22.26 6.12
N TYR A 499 -16.38 20.97 6.21
CA TYR A 499 -16.76 20.16 5.06
C TYR A 499 -18.28 20.13 4.93
N LYS A 500 -18.79 20.08 3.70
CA LYS A 500 -20.21 20.16 3.43
C LYS A 500 -20.68 19.00 2.56
N ILE A 501 -21.83 18.45 2.91
CA ILE A 501 -22.60 17.49 2.11
C ILE A 501 -23.85 18.23 1.65
N TYR A 502 -24.15 18.18 0.35
CA TYR A 502 -25.35 18.76 -0.22
C TYR A 502 -26.22 17.64 -0.80
N PRO A 503 -27.24 17.20 -0.06
CA PRO A 503 -28.31 16.39 -0.62
C PRO A 503 -29.02 17.18 -1.73
N LEU A 504 -28.99 16.69 -2.96
CA LEU A 504 -29.72 17.29 -4.08
C LEU A 504 -31.14 16.72 -4.17
N THR A 505 -31.34 15.49 -3.69
CA THR A 505 -32.67 14.98 -3.34
C THR A 505 -32.95 15.36 -1.88
N LYS A 506 -34.09 16.01 -1.61
CA LYS A 506 -34.45 16.46 -0.26
C LYS A 506 -34.57 15.26 0.69
N PRO A 507 -33.85 15.23 1.84
CA PRO A 507 -34.00 14.19 2.86
C PRO A 507 -35.39 14.22 3.50
N ASP A 508 -35.90 13.05 3.88
CA ASP A 508 -37.11 12.97 4.68
C ASP A 508 -36.79 13.30 6.15
N ASN A 509 -35.70 12.75 6.69
CA ASN A 509 -35.20 13.06 8.03
C ASN A 509 -33.66 13.07 8.13
N PHE A 510 -33.16 13.63 9.23
CA PHE A 510 -31.74 13.63 9.61
C PHE A 510 -31.59 13.49 11.12
N GLY A 511 -30.60 12.69 11.54
CA GLY A 511 -30.26 12.48 12.95
C GLY A 511 -28.75 12.33 13.17
N ALA A 512 -28.27 12.66 14.37
CA ALA A 512 -26.87 12.47 14.78
C ALA A 512 -26.75 12.11 16.27
N CYS A 513 -25.67 11.41 16.63
CA CYS A 513 -25.32 11.04 17.99
C CYS A 513 -23.81 11.23 18.25
N SER A 514 -23.43 11.38 19.52
CA SER A 514 -22.01 11.42 19.93
C SER A 514 -21.45 10.02 20.16
N TYR A 515 -20.13 9.91 20.21
CA TYR A 515 -19.43 8.65 20.50
C TYR A 515 -19.79 8.02 21.85
N GLU A 516 -20.14 8.83 22.85
CA GLU A 516 -20.50 8.36 24.20
C GLU A 516 -21.95 7.85 24.29
N GLU A 517 -22.76 8.08 23.25
CA GLU A 517 -24.12 7.55 23.14
C GLU A 517 -24.09 6.15 22.51
N GLU A 518 -25.22 5.43 22.57
CA GLU A 518 -25.37 4.15 21.88
C GLU A 518 -25.10 4.30 20.37
N ASP A 519 -24.38 3.33 19.78
CA ASP A 519 -23.99 3.41 18.37
C ASP A 519 -25.24 3.55 17.48
N ILE A 520 -25.17 4.46 16.50
CA ILE A 520 -26.29 4.79 15.60
C ILE A 520 -26.89 3.55 14.91
N LEU A 521 -26.09 2.50 14.72
CA LEU A 521 -26.50 1.27 14.05
C LEU A 521 -27.64 0.53 14.79
N TYR A 522 -27.68 0.58 16.13
CA TYR A 522 -28.73 -0.04 16.93
C TYR A 522 -30.12 0.56 16.66
N LEU A 523 -30.17 1.86 16.33
CA LEU A 523 -31.42 2.55 15.99
C LEU A 523 -31.84 2.27 14.55
N ILE A 524 -30.92 2.35 13.58
CA ILE A 524 -31.27 2.17 12.17
C ILE A 524 -31.64 0.72 11.84
N GLU A 525 -31.09 -0.25 12.56
CA GLU A 525 -31.53 -1.65 12.46
C GLU A 525 -33.02 -1.81 12.81
N GLN A 526 -33.55 -0.95 13.67
CA GLN A 526 -34.97 -0.90 14.03
C GLN A 526 -35.79 0.03 13.10
N GLY A 527 -35.19 0.55 12.04
CA GLY A 527 -35.82 1.52 11.13
C GLY A 527 -36.02 2.92 11.73
N LYS A 528 -35.27 3.26 12.79
CA LYS A 528 -35.33 4.53 13.53
C LYS A 528 -34.02 5.31 13.39
N ILE A 529 -34.04 6.60 13.71
CA ILE A 529 -32.85 7.46 13.71
C ILE A 529 -32.79 8.32 14.99
N PRO A 530 -31.62 8.86 15.38
CA PRO A 530 -31.53 9.85 16.45
C PRO A 530 -32.32 11.13 16.14
N SER A 531 -32.76 11.85 17.17
CA SER A 531 -33.54 13.09 17.01
C SER A 531 -32.70 14.37 16.87
N LYS A 532 -31.42 14.34 17.25
CA LYS A 532 -30.56 15.54 17.26
C LYS A 532 -30.10 15.88 15.85
N LYS A 533 -30.30 17.14 15.43
CA LYS A 533 -29.80 17.68 14.15
C LYS A 533 -28.42 18.33 14.24
N VAL A 534 -27.97 18.61 15.47
CA VAL A 534 -26.68 19.24 15.76
C VAL A 534 -26.06 18.47 16.91
N ILE A 535 -24.82 18.03 16.72
CA ILE A 535 -24.02 17.38 17.76
C ILE A 535 -22.61 17.95 17.78
N ALA A 536 -22.08 18.12 18.98
CA ALA A 536 -20.66 18.31 19.23
C ALA A 536 -20.19 17.12 20.06
N ASP A 537 -19.16 16.43 19.61
CA ASP A 537 -18.60 15.27 20.28
C ASP A 537 -17.19 15.57 20.75
N LYS A 538 -16.98 15.45 22.07
CA LYS A 538 -15.70 15.71 22.73
C LYS A 538 -14.64 14.68 22.34
N LYS A 539 -15.04 13.45 22.04
CA LYS A 539 -14.11 12.38 21.63
C LYS A 539 -13.77 12.49 20.14
N GLY A 540 -14.64 13.12 19.35
CA GLY A 540 -14.39 13.42 17.94
C GLY A 540 -14.70 12.25 17.01
N TYR A 541 -15.69 11.43 17.34
CA TYR A 541 -16.13 10.27 16.57
C TYR A 541 -17.67 10.24 16.46
N ALA A 542 -18.30 11.42 16.33
CA ALA A 542 -19.74 11.53 16.15
C ALA A 542 -20.21 10.81 14.88
N SER A 543 -21.45 10.32 14.89
CA SER A 543 -22.10 9.70 13.74
C SER A 543 -23.37 10.44 13.36
N GLY A 544 -23.73 10.39 12.07
CA GLY A 544 -24.95 10.98 11.54
C GLY A 544 -25.64 10.04 10.56
N VAL A 545 -26.93 10.26 10.30
CA VAL A 545 -27.70 9.49 9.32
C VAL A 545 -28.65 10.41 8.56
N ILE A 546 -28.68 10.23 7.24
CA ILE A 546 -29.65 10.83 6.32
C ILE A 546 -30.66 9.74 5.95
N GLU A 547 -31.94 9.99 6.20
CA GLU A 547 -33.03 9.05 5.92
C GLU A 547 -33.82 9.49 4.68
N TYR A 548 -34.10 8.53 3.80
CA TYR A 548 -35.04 8.68 2.70
C TYR A 548 -36.06 7.54 2.69
N ASP A 549 -37.33 7.89 2.70
CA ASP A 549 -38.43 6.97 2.49
C ASP A 549 -38.67 6.78 0.99
N PHE A 550 -39.05 5.57 0.58
CA PHE A 550 -39.49 5.30 -0.77
C PHE A 550 -40.62 4.29 -0.84
N SER A 551 -41.44 4.47 -1.88
CA SER A 551 -42.47 3.53 -2.31
C SER A 551 -42.33 3.37 -3.82
N LEU A 552 -42.02 2.17 -4.28
CA LEU A 552 -41.71 1.88 -5.68
C LEU A 552 -42.72 0.90 -6.26
N ARG A 553 -43.41 1.30 -7.33
CA ARG A 553 -44.24 0.40 -8.14
C ARG A 553 -43.37 -0.64 -8.86
N PRO A 554 -43.97 -1.74 -9.36
CA PRO A 554 -43.27 -2.70 -10.20
C PRO A 554 -42.50 -2.01 -11.34
N LYS A 555 -41.23 -2.36 -11.51
CA LYS A 555 -40.30 -1.82 -12.53
C LYS A 555 -39.98 -0.33 -12.39
N GLN A 556 -40.33 0.29 -11.26
CA GLN A 556 -40.01 1.70 -11.00
C GLN A 556 -38.63 1.85 -10.37
N ASP A 557 -37.91 2.89 -10.78
CA ASP A 557 -36.69 3.38 -10.14
C ASP A 557 -36.92 4.69 -9.35
N LYS A 558 -36.02 4.98 -8.40
CA LYS A 558 -35.92 6.29 -7.73
C LYS A 558 -34.45 6.65 -7.51
N ASP A 559 -34.09 7.86 -7.93
CA ASP A 559 -32.76 8.46 -7.74
C ASP A 559 -32.66 9.27 -6.44
N PHE A 560 -31.53 9.12 -5.75
CA PHE A 560 -31.08 9.99 -4.67
C PHE A 560 -29.72 10.58 -5.04
N LEU A 561 -29.65 11.90 -5.14
CA LEU A 561 -28.51 12.62 -5.71
C LEU A 561 -27.79 13.43 -4.62
N PHE A 562 -26.47 13.44 -4.67
CA PHE A 562 -25.60 14.16 -3.73
C PHE A 562 -24.47 14.88 -4.45
N VAL A 563 -24.04 16.00 -3.89
CA VAL A 563 -22.79 16.66 -4.28
C VAL A 563 -21.93 16.93 -3.05
N PHE A 564 -20.63 16.66 -3.21
CA PHE A 564 -19.58 16.85 -2.22
C PHE A 564 -18.53 17.79 -2.81
N PRO A 565 -18.45 19.05 -2.37
CA PRO A 565 -17.40 19.94 -2.82
C PRO A 565 -16.04 19.46 -2.34
N LEU A 566 -15.11 19.28 -3.27
CA LEU A 566 -13.72 18.97 -2.95
C LEU A 566 -13.01 20.21 -2.41
N HIS A 567 -13.46 21.39 -2.86
CA HIS A 567 -12.94 22.69 -2.47
C HIS A 567 -14.00 23.52 -1.75
N ASN A 568 -13.57 24.56 -1.03
CA ASN A 568 -14.47 25.42 -0.25
C ASN A 568 -15.22 26.42 -1.15
N LYS A 569 -15.95 25.88 -2.14
CA LYS A 569 -16.77 26.59 -3.11
C LYS A 569 -18.20 26.04 -3.02
N ILE A 570 -19.18 26.90 -3.27
CA ILE A 570 -20.58 26.49 -3.30
C ILE A 570 -20.81 25.70 -4.60
N PRO A 571 -21.39 24.49 -4.53
CA PRO A 571 -21.64 23.70 -5.73
C PRO A 571 -22.68 24.38 -6.64
N PRO A 572 -22.67 24.09 -7.94
CA PRO A 572 -23.61 24.67 -8.90
C PRO A 572 -25.05 24.17 -8.73
N LEU A 573 -25.25 23.07 -7.98
CA LEU A 573 -26.57 22.48 -7.69
C LEU A 573 -26.86 22.56 -6.19
N SER A 574 -28.11 22.84 -5.84
CA SER A 574 -28.59 22.86 -4.46
C SER A 574 -29.99 22.26 -4.34
N ALA A 575 -30.37 21.85 -3.12
CA ALA A 575 -31.69 21.28 -2.81
C ALA A 575 -32.86 22.26 -3.06
N ASP A 576 -32.60 23.57 -3.03
CA ASP A 576 -33.60 24.62 -3.28
C ASP A 576 -34.02 24.71 -4.75
N MET A 577 -33.28 24.09 -5.66
CA MET A 577 -33.64 24.04 -7.07
C MET A 577 -34.80 23.07 -7.32
N ARG A 578 -35.60 23.34 -8.36
CA ARG A 578 -36.63 22.39 -8.80
C ARG A 578 -36.00 21.04 -9.13
N SER A 579 -36.54 19.95 -8.58
CA SER A 579 -36.03 18.58 -8.78
C SER A 579 -35.85 18.20 -10.26
N THR A 580 -36.75 18.66 -11.14
CA THR A 580 -36.63 18.47 -12.60
C THR A 580 -35.39 19.15 -13.17
N ARG A 581 -35.06 20.36 -12.72
CA ARG A 581 -33.85 21.09 -13.13
C ARG A 581 -32.59 20.40 -12.61
N ILE A 582 -32.59 19.93 -11.36
CA ILE A 582 -31.47 19.17 -10.78
C ILE A 582 -31.15 17.95 -11.66
N LYS A 583 -32.18 17.16 -12.01
CA LYS A 583 -32.00 15.97 -12.86
C LYS A 583 -31.44 16.32 -14.24
N ILE A 584 -32.00 17.34 -14.90
CA ILE A 584 -31.52 17.79 -16.23
C ILE A 584 -30.05 18.21 -16.17
N GLU A 585 -29.68 18.99 -15.15
CA GLU A 585 -28.32 19.50 -15.00
C GLU A 585 -27.31 18.41 -14.61
N PHE A 586 -27.70 17.50 -13.72
CA PHE A 586 -26.90 16.32 -13.36
C PHE A 586 -26.58 15.47 -14.60
N GLU A 587 -27.60 15.12 -15.39
CA GLU A 587 -27.43 14.34 -16.62
C GLU A 587 -26.63 15.10 -17.68
N ARG A 588 -26.76 16.42 -17.75
CA ARG A 588 -25.93 17.27 -18.63
C ARG A 588 -24.45 17.21 -18.24
N MET A 589 -24.12 17.31 -16.95
CA MET A 589 -22.74 17.21 -16.46
C MET A 589 -22.18 15.81 -16.69
N TYR A 590 -22.96 14.77 -16.40
CA TYR A 590 -22.60 13.39 -16.65
C TYR A 590 -22.27 13.13 -18.14
N LYS A 591 -23.11 13.58 -19.08
CA LYS A 591 -22.82 13.43 -20.51
C LYS A 591 -21.55 14.17 -20.94
N LYS A 592 -21.28 15.35 -20.36
CA LYS A 592 -20.06 16.10 -20.65
C LYS A 592 -18.81 15.39 -20.15
N ILE A 593 -18.83 14.82 -18.94
CA ILE A 593 -17.66 14.10 -18.43
C ILE A 593 -17.43 12.77 -19.17
N VAL A 594 -18.50 12.08 -19.60
CA VAL A 594 -18.39 10.92 -20.50
C VAL A 594 -17.70 11.32 -21.81
N SER A 595 -18.20 12.38 -22.47
CA SER A 595 -17.62 12.86 -23.74
C SER A 595 -16.17 13.32 -23.59
N PHE A 596 -15.83 13.94 -22.45
CA PHE A 596 -14.46 14.34 -22.12
C PHE A 596 -13.53 13.12 -22.06
N TRP A 597 -13.90 12.10 -21.30
CA TRP A 597 -13.07 10.90 -21.17
C TRP A 597 -12.97 10.11 -22.47
N GLU A 598 -14.04 9.98 -23.25
CA GLU A 598 -13.96 9.37 -24.59
C GLU A 598 -12.96 10.13 -25.48
N SER A 599 -13.03 11.46 -25.51
CA SER A 599 -12.09 12.26 -26.31
C SER A 599 -10.62 12.13 -25.89
N LYS A 600 -10.37 11.76 -24.63
CA LYS A 600 -9.02 11.56 -24.08
C LYS A 600 -8.52 10.12 -24.26
N LEU A 601 -9.40 9.13 -24.18
CA LEU A 601 -9.04 7.70 -24.09
C LEU A 601 -9.22 6.92 -25.39
N ASP A 602 -10.03 7.43 -26.33
CA ASP A 602 -10.35 6.76 -27.59
C ASP A 602 -9.53 7.30 -28.78
N THR A 603 -8.41 7.97 -28.51
CA THR A 603 -7.47 8.48 -29.54
C THR A 603 -6.79 7.35 -30.31
N VAL A 604 -6.50 6.24 -29.64
CA VAL A 604 -5.89 5.03 -30.21
C VAL A 604 -6.94 3.93 -30.31
N GLU A 605 -7.03 3.29 -31.48
CA GLU A 605 -7.97 2.20 -31.76
C GLU A 605 -7.26 0.85 -31.69
N ILE A 606 -7.69 -0.01 -30.77
CA ILE A 606 -7.22 -1.40 -30.67
C ILE A 606 -8.47 -2.29 -30.59
N ASP A 607 -8.71 -3.08 -31.64
CA ASP A 607 -9.78 -4.08 -31.67
C ASP A 607 -9.17 -5.48 -31.75
N ILE A 608 -9.36 -6.22 -30.65
CA ILE A 608 -8.80 -7.55 -30.40
C ILE A 608 -9.84 -8.47 -29.76
N PRO A 609 -9.65 -9.80 -29.79
CA PRO A 609 -10.55 -10.75 -29.15
C PRO A 609 -10.69 -10.64 -27.63
N GLU A 610 -9.70 -10.09 -26.92
CA GLU A 610 -9.67 -9.91 -25.45
C GLU A 610 -9.84 -8.41 -25.08
N PRO A 611 -11.06 -7.85 -25.08
CA PRO A 611 -11.30 -6.42 -24.87
C PRO A 611 -10.89 -5.93 -23.48
N GLU A 612 -10.85 -6.78 -22.46
CA GLU A 612 -10.42 -6.38 -21.11
C GLU A 612 -8.98 -5.85 -21.06
N ILE A 613 -8.12 -6.25 -22.01
CA ILE A 613 -6.75 -5.74 -22.13
C ILE A 613 -6.77 -4.26 -22.53
N VAL A 614 -7.59 -3.93 -23.53
CA VAL A 614 -7.74 -2.56 -24.03
C VAL A 614 -8.46 -1.70 -23.00
N ASN A 615 -9.51 -2.22 -22.37
CA ASN A 615 -10.23 -1.51 -21.31
C ASN A 615 -9.30 -1.20 -20.12
N THR A 616 -8.44 -2.14 -19.75
CA THR A 616 -7.43 -1.93 -18.70
C THR A 616 -6.44 -0.84 -19.08
N LEU A 617 -5.92 -0.88 -20.30
CA LEU A 617 -5.01 0.15 -20.83
C LEU A 617 -5.66 1.54 -20.75
N LYS A 618 -6.88 1.69 -21.29
CA LYS A 618 -7.60 2.98 -21.30
C LYS A 618 -7.91 3.49 -19.90
N THR A 619 -8.31 2.61 -18.99
CA THR A 619 -8.61 3.01 -17.62
C THR A 619 -7.35 3.50 -16.89
N ASN A 620 -6.19 2.85 -17.10
CA ASN A 620 -4.95 3.27 -16.45
C ASN A 620 -4.48 4.64 -16.93
N ILE A 621 -4.70 5.01 -18.20
CA ILE A 621 -4.50 6.39 -18.68
C ILE A 621 -5.35 7.37 -17.87
N ALA A 622 -6.63 7.07 -17.66
CA ALA A 622 -7.50 7.92 -16.86
C ALA A 622 -7.03 8.03 -15.40
N TYR A 623 -6.62 6.93 -14.77
CA TYR A 623 -6.11 6.97 -13.40
C TYR A 623 -4.81 7.77 -13.26
N ILE A 624 -3.90 7.69 -14.24
CA ILE A 624 -2.71 8.55 -14.31
C ILE A 624 -3.12 10.02 -14.30
N LEU A 625 -4.10 10.39 -15.13
CA LEU A 625 -4.55 11.78 -15.23
C LEU A 625 -5.31 12.23 -13.98
N ILE A 626 -6.09 11.36 -13.32
CA ILE A 626 -6.81 11.70 -12.09
C ILE A 626 -5.88 11.88 -10.90
N ASN A 627 -4.82 11.07 -10.78
CA ASN A 627 -3.83 11.21 -9.70
C ASN A 627 -2.81 12.34 -9.96
N GLN A 628 -3.00 13.14 -11.02
CA GLN A 628 -2.12 14.25 -11.35
C GLN A 628 -2.50 15.50 -10.55
N ASP A 629 -1.55 16.04 -9.79
CA ASP A 629 -1.72 17.29 -9.03
C ASP A 629 -1.12 18.47 -9.78
N GLY A 630 -1.96 19.26 -10.44
CA GLY A 630 -1.49 20.27 -11.39
C GLY A 630 -0.61 19.61 -12.46
N PRO A 631 0.67 20.00 -12.63
CA PRO A 631 1.57 19.32 -13.56
C PRO A 631 2.16 18.01 -13.00
N ALA A 632 2.12 17.79 -11.68
CA ALA A 632 2.84 16.70 -11.02
C ALA A 632 2.14 15.35 -11.27
N ILE A 633 2.80 14.45 -11.99
CA ILE A 633 2.36 13.06 -12.17
C ILE A 633 2.79 12.26 -10.94
N GLN A 634 1.84 11.57 -10.31
CA GLN A 634 2.06 10.86 -9.04
C GLN A 634 1.61 9.39 -9.13
N PRO A 635 2.27 8.46 -8.40
CA PRO A 635 1.92 7.04 -8.41
C PRO A 635 0.55 6.73 -7.76
N GLY A 636 0.09 7.57 -6.84
CA GLY A 636 -1.15 7.33 -6.12
C GLY A 636 -1.65 8.53 -5.32
N SER A 637 -2.92 8.50 -4.91
CA SER A 637 -3.60 9.64 -4.28
C SER A 637 -3.59 9.60 -2.74
N ARG A 638 -3.13 8.51 -2.11
CA ARG A 638 -3.09 8.39 -0.65
C ARG A 638 -1.66 8.24 -0.17
N THR A 639 -1.08 7.06 -0.34
CA THR A 639 0.26 6.74 0.16
C THR A 639 1.35 7.45 -0.66
N TYR A 640 1.17 7.56 -1.98
CA TYR A 640 2.20 8.06 -2.91
C TYR A 640 1.86 9.44 -3.51
N GLU A 641 1.46 10.40 -2.66
CA GLU A 641 1.14 11.77 -3.08
C GLU A 641 2.40 12.64 -3.31
N SER A 642 3.32 12.18 -4.14
CA SER A 642 4.51 12.92 -4.59
C SER A 642 4.83 12.56 -6.05
N ALA A 643 5.66 13.38 -6.70
CA ALA A 643 6.16 13.08 -8.03
C ALA A 643 7.56 12.47 -7.94
N TRP A 644 7.71 11.22 -8.38
CA TRP A 644 8.99 10.54 -8.57
C TRP A 644 9.37 10.61 -10.05
N ILE A 645 10.60 11.01 -10.36
CA ILE A 645 11.04 11.09 -11.77
C ILE A 645 11.13 9.72 -12.44
N ARG A 646 11.41 8.66 -11.68
CA ARG A 646 11.34 7.27 -12.15
C ARG A 646 9.97 6.89 -12.68
N ASP A 647 8.96 7.09 -11.86
CA ASP A 647 7.56 6.83 -12.18
C ASP A 647 7.09 7.75 -13.30
N GLY A 648 7.44 9.05 -13.19
CA GLY A 648 7.05 10.09 -14.12
C GLY A 648 7.62 9.89 -15.52
N SER A 649 8.90 9.50 -15.67
CA SER A 649 9.53 9.31 -16.98
C SER A 649 8.91 8.16 -17.77
N MET A 650 8.65 7.03 -17.10
CA MET A 650 7.94 5.88 -17.67
C MET A 650 6.47 6.18 -17.98
N THR A 651 5.85 7.02 -17.17
CA THR A 651 4.48 7.49 -17.37
C THR A 651 4.37 8.47 -18.54
N CYS A 652 5.33 9.40 -18.68
CA CYS A 652 5.46 10.26 -19.86
C CYS A 652 5.56 9.41 -21.13
N ALA A 653 6.41 8.39 -21.14
CA ALA A 653 6.53 7.50 -22.29
C ALA A 653 5.20 6.77 -22.59
N ALA A 654 4.47 6.29 -21.57
CA ALA A 654 3.17 5.66 -21.74
C ALA A 654 2.11 6.61 -22.32
N LEU A 655 2.02 7.85 -21.82
CA LEU A 655 1.09 8.86 -22.28
C LEU A 655 1.37 9.31 -23.72
N LEU A 656 2.64 9.58 -24.06
CA LEU A 656 3.06 9.95 -25.41
C LEU A 656 2.73 8.86 -26.43
N ARG A 657 2.97 7.59 -26.05
CA ARG A 657 2.64 6.40 -26.84
C ARG A 657 1.14 6.25 -27.12
N MET A 658 0.29 6.95 -26.36
CA MET A 658 -1.17 7.00 -26.53
C MET A 658 -1.67 8.36 -27.06
N GLY A 659 -0.75 9.24 -27.49
CA GLY A 659 -1.07 10.52 -28.11
C GLY A 659 -1.36 11.66 -27.13
N ILE A 660 -0.99 11.51 -25.86
CA ILE A 660 -1.19 12.53 -24.82
C ILE A 660 0.12 13.31 -24.63
N THR A 661 0.21 14.49 -25.24
CA THR A 661 1.45 15.29 -25.31
C THR A 661 1.46 16.49 -24.37
N GLU A 662 0.32 17.17 -24.20
CA GLU A 662 0.24 18.43 -23.44
C GLU A 662 0.56 18.24 -21.96
N GLU A 663 -0.04 17.22 -21.33
CA GLU A 663 0.19 16.87 -19.93
C GLU A 663 1.66 16.48 -19.68
N VAL A 664 2.27 15.82 -20.67
CA VAL A 664 3.69 15.43 -20.62
C VAL A 664 4.61 16.65 -20.72
N LYS A 665 4.33 17.58 -21.64
CA LYS A 665 5.09 18.85 -21.74
C LYS A 665 5.06 19.61 -20.41
N LYS A 666 3.85 19.80 -19.85
CA LYS A 666 3.66 20.47 -18.56
C LYS A 666 4.46 19.81 -17.44
N TYR A 667 4.44 18.48 -17.36
CA TYR A 667 5.21 17.73 -16.35
C TYR A 667 6.72 17.96 -16.50
N ILE A 668 7.27 17.82 -17.72
CA ILE A 668 8.71 17.98 -17.95
C ILE A 668 9.15 19.42 -17.68
N ASP A 669 8.39 20.42 -18.14
CA ASP A 669 8.66 21.84 -17.88
C ASP A 669 8.69 22.15 -16.38
N TRP A 670 7.71 21.63 -15.65
CA TRP A 670 7.61 21.81 -14.21
C TRP A 670 8.74 21.10 -13.46
N TYR A 671 9.02 19.83 -13.77
CA TYR A 671 10.01 19.03 -13.07
C TYR A 671 11.44 19.56 -13.30
N ALA A 672 11.74 20.00 -14.53
CA ALA A 672 13.01 20.65 -14.87
C ALA A 672 13.30 21.87 -13.98
N GLY A 673 12.26 22.59 -13.55
CA GLY A 673 12.39 23.76 -12.67
C GLY A 673 12.96 23.46 -11.28
N PHE A 674 13.02 22.18 -10.87
CA PHE A 674 13.57 21.76 -9.58
C PHE A 674 15.01 21.23 -9.66
N GLN A 675 15.66 21.27 -10.83
CA GLN A 675 17.07 20.88 -10.97
C GLN A 675 17.95 21.71 -10.01
N TYR A 676 18.82 21.02 -9.27
CA TYR A 676 19.76 21.68 -8.38
C TYR A 676 20.81 22.45 -9.17
N ARG A 677 21.40 23.49 -8.53
CA ARG A 677 22.46 24.31 -9.15
C ARG A 677 23.70 23.52 -9.58
N ASN A 678 23.96 22.36 -8.97
CA ASN A 678 25.07 21.48 -9.35
C ASN A 678 24.71 20.49 -10.46
N GLY A 679 23.52 20.60 -11.06
CA GLY A 679 23.05 19.75 -12.15
C GLY A 679 22.23 18.53 -11.72
N ARG A 680 22.23 18.18 -10.42
CA ARG A 680 21.45 17.05 -9.92
C ARG A 680 19.96 17.26 -10.20
N ILE A 681 19.33 16.27 -10.79
CA ILE A 681 17.88 16.11 -10.85
C ILE A 681 17.41 15.49 -9.52
N PRO A 682 16.42 16.08 -8.84
CA PRO A 682 15.84 15.47 -7.65
C PRO A 682 15.06 14.21 -7.98
N ALA A 683 15.23 13.15 -7.18
CA ALA A 683 14.49 11.90 -7.34
C ALA A 683 12.99 12.06 -7.04
N ILE A 684 12.65 12.90 -6.04
CA ILE A 684 11.27 13.06 -5.56
C ILE A 684 10.95 14.54 -5.30
N ILE A 685 9.78 14.96 -5.75
CA ILE A 685 9.15 16.25 -5.40
C ILE A 685 7.89 15.97 -4.57
N ASN A 686 7.93 16.32 -3.29
CA ASN A 686 6.82 16.09 -2.36
C ASN A 686 5.75 17.17 -2.49
N HIS A 687 4.49 16.75 -2.45
CA HIS A 687 3.38 17.67 -2.23
C HIS A 687 3.42 18.21 -0.78
N THR A 688 2.94 19.42 -0.58
CA THR A 688 2.85 20.08 0.73
C THR A 688 1.39 20.30 1.08
N SER A 689 1.06 20.27 2.37
CA SER A 689 -0.30 20.40 2.90
C SER A 689 -1.04 21.70 2.51
N GLY A 690 -0.35 22.67 1.91
CA GLY A 690 -0.91 23.92 1.39
C GLY A 690 -1.14 23.95 -0.13
N GLY A 691 -0.94 22.85 -0.86
CA GLY A 691 -1.06 22.80 -2.32
C GLY A 691 0.22 23.19 -3.09
N GLY A 692 1.37 23.25 -2.40
CA GLY A 692 2.67 23.57 -2.99
C GLY A 692 3.59 22.36 -3.09
N PHE A 693 4.80 22.53 -3.63
CA PHE A 693 5.76 21.45 -3.84
C PHE A 693 7.11 21.75 -3.21
N LYS A 694 7.80 20.71 -2.70
CA LYS A 694 9.15 20.82 -2.16
C LYS A 694 10.02 19.64 -2.59
N VAL A 695 11.29 19.92 -2.86
CA VAL A 695 12.26 18.87 -3.20
C VAL A 695 12.53 17.97 -2.00
N ASN A 696 12.57 16.66 -2.23
CA ASN A 696 13.04 15.67 -1.27
C ASN A 696 14.58 15.55 -1.34
N PRO A 697 15.30 15.56 -0.21
CA PRO A 697 16.76 15.47 -0.23
C PRO A 697 17.31 14.10 -0.66
N LEU A 698 16.48 13.05 -0.72
CA LEU A 698 16.88 11.67 -1.07
C LEU A 698 17.77 11.62 -2.33
N LYS A 699 18.76 10.71 -2.30
CA LYS A 699 19.70 10.51 -3.39
C LYS A 699 19.42 9.18 -4.10
N GLU A 700 18.93 9.28 -5.32
CA GLU A 700 18.81 8.20 -6.31
C GLU A 700 19.40 8.74 -7.61
N TYR A 701 20.38 8.06 -8.20
CA TYR A 701 21.17 8.61 -9.31
C TYR A 701 20.66 8.20 -10.70
N ASP A 702 19.73 7.26 -10.77
CA ASP A 702 18.89 6.98 -11.95
C ASP A 702 18.18 8.23 -12.51
N SER A 703 17.74 9.11 -11.59
CA SER A 703 16.98 10.34 -11.87
C SER A 703 17.55 11.24 -12.97
N GLN A 704 18.88 11.22 -13.19
CA GLN A 704 19.52 12.02 -14.23
C GLN A 704 19.16 11.49 -15.62
N GLY A 705 19.30 10.18 -15.82
CA GLY A 705 19.00 9.51 -17.08
C GLY A 705 17.51 9.53 -17.39
N GLU A 706 16.67 9.34 -16.38
CA GLU A 706 15.21 9.36 -16.50
C GLU A 706 14.66 10.70 -16.99
N MET A 707 15.24 11.81 -16.54
CA MET A 707 14.88 13.15 -17.01
C MET A 707 15.26 13.37 -18.48
N ILE A 708 16.48 12.97 -18.88
CA ILE A 708 16.95 13.09 -20.26
C ILE A 708 16.10 12.21 -21.19
N PHE A 709 15.78 11.00 -20.74
CA PHE A 709 14.87 10.09 -21.44
C PHE A 709 13.50 10.73 -21.68
N ALA A 710 12.87 11.30 -20.64
CA ALA A 710 11.56 11.95 -20.77
C ALA A 710 11.58 13.10 -21.80
N ILE A 711 12.64 13.91 -21.81
CA ILE A 711 12.84 15.01 -22.77
C ILE A 711 12.93 14.47 -24.20
N LEU A 712 13.76 13.45 -24.45
CA LEU A 712 13.92 12.89 -25.80
C LEU A 712 12.66 12.18 -26.27
N GLN A 713 11.98 11.43 -25.39
CA GLN A 713 10.69 10.81 -25.70
C GLN A 713 9.69 11.85 -26.19
N TYR A 714 9.55 12.98 -25.48
CA TYR A 714 8.64 14.06 -25.91
C TYR A 714 8.96 14.55 -27.33
N TYR A 715 10.24 14.78 -27.65
CA TYR A 715 10.65 15.15 -29.01
C TYR A 715 10.29 14.07 -30.03
N TYR A 716 10.51 12.79 -29.73
CA TYR A 716 10.22 11.73 -30.70
C TYR A 716 8.75 11.69 -31.13
N PHE A 717 7.81 11.98 -30.24
CA PHE A 717 6.38 11.98 -30.57
C PHE A 717 5.84 13.32 -31.08
N THR A 718 6.48 14.44 -30.77
CA THR A 718 5.98 15.79 -31.14
C THR A 718 6.76 16.47 -32.26
N LYS A 719 8.03 16.07 -32.44
CA LYS A 719 9.03 16.75 -33.29
C LYS A 719 9.24 18.23 -32.92
N ASP A 720 8.92 18.62 -31.69
CA ASP A 720 9.10 19.98 -31.16
C ASP A 720 10.59 20.26 -30.90
N LYS A 721 11.29 20.72 -31.95
CA LYS A 721 12.73 21.04 -31.87
C LYS A 721 13.00 22.25 -30.97
N GLU A 722 12.09 23.22 -30.90
CA GLU A 722 12.23 24.40 -30.03
C GLU A 722 12.24 24.00 -28.56
N PHE A 723 11.33 23.12 -28.15
CA PHE A 723 11.35 22.53 -26.81
C PHE A 723 12.67 21.81 -26.53
N LEU A 724 13.16 21.03 -27.49
CA LEU A 724 14.40 20.28 -27.29
C LEU A 724 15.61 21.20 -27.11
N GLU A 725 15.69 22.27 -27.89
CA GLU A 725 16.69 23.34 -27.74
C GLU A 725 16.57 24.02 -26.37
N GLU A 726 15.34 24.32 -25.92
CA GLU A 726 15.08 24.91 -24.61
C GLU A 726 15.56 24.03 -23.45
N LYS A 727 15.40 22.69 -23.56
CA LYS A 727 15.79 21.74 -22.50
C LYS A 727 17.26 21.30 -22.55
N LEU A 728 17.99 21.62 -23.62
CA LEU A 728 19.40 21.25 -23.75
C LEU A 728 20.28 21.66 -22.55
N PRO A 729 20.13 22.87 -21.94
CA PRO A 729 20.89 23.23 -20.74
C PRO A 729 20.65 22.30 -19.54
N VAL A 730 19.42 21.81 -19.36
CA VAL A 730 19.06 20.86 -18.29
C VAL A 730 19.79 19.54 -18.51
N VAL A 731 19.81 19.05 -19.76
CA VAL A 731 20.53 17.82 -20.18
C VAL A 731 22.02 17.95 -19.89
N ILE A 732 22.66 19.02 -20.38
CA ILE A 732 24.11 19.23 -20.19
C ILE A 732 24.45 19.29 -18.70
N SER A 733 23.63 19.96 -17.88
CA SER A 733 23.90 20.07 -16.45
C SER A 733 23.72 18.73 -15.72
N ALA A 734 22.76 17.90 -16.11
CA ALA A 734 22.59 16.55 -15.56
C ALA A 734 23.78 15.64 -15.92
N LEU A 735 24.26 15.70 -17.16
CA LEU A 735 25.45 14.95 -17.62
C LEU A 735 26.72 15.33 -16.85
N LYS A 736 26.96 16.62 -16.60
CA LYS A 736 28.09 17.07 -15.76
C LYS A 736 28.00 16.53 -14.33
N TYR A 737 26.78 16.36 -13.81
CA TYR A 737 26.59 15.74 -12.51
C TYR A 737 26.88 14.24 -12.54
N LEU A 738 26.48 13.52 -13.60
CA LEU A 738 26.84 12.11 -13.81
C LEU A 738 28.36 11.91 -13.93
N GLU A 739 29.05 12.74 -14.70
CA GLU A 739 30.52 12.77 -14.79
C GLU A 739 31.15 12.93 -13.39
N HIS A 740 30.70 13.93 -12.64
CA HIS A 740 31.15 14.15 -11.26
C HIS A 740 30.90 12.96 -10.32
N LEU A 741 29.78 12.24 -10.50
CA LEU A 741 29.50 11.03 -9.71
C LEU A 741 30.48 9.91 -10.06
N ARG A 742 30.73 9.66 -11.35
CA ARG A 742 31.69 8.65 -11.82
C ARG A 742 33.10 8.93 -11.32
N ASP A 743 33.54 10.19 -11.32
CA ASP A 743 34.86 10.60 -10.81
C ASP A 743 35.14 10.13 -9.38
N GLN A 744 34.10 9.96 -8.55
CA GLN A 744 34.23 9.46 -7.17
C GLN A 744 34.64 7.98 -7.09
N ARG A 745 34.60 7.26 -8.21
CA ARG A 745 34.97 5.86 -8.35
C ARG A 745 36.13 5.63 -9.33
N ILE A 746 36.63 6.68 -9.96
CA ILE A 746 37.83 6.65 -10.80
C ILE A 746 39.04 7.03 -9.93
N THR A 747 39.48 6.08 -9.10
CA THR A 747 40.65 6.24 -8.23
C THR A 747 41.53 4.99 -8.28
N ASP A 748 42.80 5.10 -7.91
CA ASP A 748 43.72 3.96 -7.85
C ASP A 748 43.23 2.86 -6.88
N GLU A 749 42.50 3.25 -5.82
CA GLU A 749 41.87 2.32 -4.87
C GLU A 749 40.87 1.38 -5.54
N TYR A 750 40.00 1.93 -6.40
CA TYR A 750 39.02 1.14 -7.13
C TYR A 750 39.63 0.52 -8.39
N LYS A 751 40.67 1.09 -8.98
CA LYS A 751 41.30 0.53 -10.19
C LYS A 751 42.15 -0.71 -9.90
N ASP A 752 43.05 -0.60 -8.93
CA ASP A 752 44.11 -1.57 -8.66
C ASP A 752 43.91 -2.32 -7.33
N GLY A 753 42.78 -2.10 -6.66
CA GLY A 753 42.40 -2.75 -5.41
C GLY A 753 42.06 -4.25 -5.53
N PRO A 754 41.65 -4.89 -4.43
CA PRO A 754 41.13 -6.26 -4.48
C PRO A 754 39.74 -6.27 -5.15
N ILE A 755 39.22 -7.47 -5.51
CA ILE A 755 37.99 -7.60 -6.32
C ILE A 755 36.77 -6.89 -5.71
N GLU A 756 36.71 -6.87 -4.37
CA GLU A 756 35.67 -6.26 -3.56
C GLU A 756 35.62 -4.74 -3.74
N LYS A 757 36.72 -4.12 -4.18
CA LYS A 757 36.78 -2.70 -4.55
C LYS A 757 36.77 -2.50 -6.06
N ARG A 758 37.45 -3.36 -6.83
CA ARG A 758 37.54 -3.22 -8.30
C ARG A 758 36.21 -3.26 -9.01
N LYS A 759 35.26 -4.03 -8.49
CA LYS A 759 33.89 -4.04 -9.03
C LYS A 759 33.17 -2.69 -8.92
N PHE A 760 33.68 -1.71 -8.18
CA PHE A 760 33.09 -0.36 -8.11
C PHE A 760 33.79 0.66 -9.01
N TYR A 761 34.84 0.29 -9.74
CA TYR A 761 35.60 1.24 -10.56
C TYR A 761 34.73 1.83 -11.69
N GLY A 762 34.68 3.15 -11.78
CA GLY A 762 34.05 3.89 -12.89
C GLY A 762 32.52 3.83 -13.01
N ILE A 763 31.83 3.05 -12.17
CA ILE A 763 30.36 3.04 -12.04
C ILE A 763 29.88 4.15 -11.08
N LEU A 764 28.57 4.38 -11.01
CA LEU A 764 28.00 5.37 -10.10
C LEU A 764 28.19 4.98 -8.63
N PRO A 765 28.37 5.95 -7.72
CA PRO A 765 28.51 5.67 -6.30
C PRO A 765 27.19 5.16 -5.71
N ASN A 766 27.30 4.50 -4.56
CA ASN A 766 26.16 3.97 -3.83
C ASN A 766 25.07 5.03 -3.57
N SER A 767 23.84 4.61 -3.80
CA SER A 767 22.63 5.41 -3.64
C SER A 767 21.51 4.55 -3.10
N VAL A 768 20.43 5.16 -2.63
CA VAL A 768 19.25 4.41 -2.17
C VAL A 768 18.61 3.62 -3.31
N SER A 769 18.77 4.11 -4.55
CA SER A 769 18.30 3.52 -5.82
C SER A 769 16.86 2.98 -5.76
N HIS A 770 16.42 2.24 -6.78
CA HIS A 770 15.11 1.58 -6.84
C HIS A 770 14.73 0.87 -5.53
N GLU A 771 13.43 0.62 -5.31
CA GLU A 771 12.66 0.40 -4.06
C GLU A 771 13.21 -0.52 -2.92
N GLY A 772 14.46 -0.97 -2.93
CA GLY A 772 15.03 -1.92 -1.96
C GLY A 772 16.33 -1.55 -1.26
N TYR A 773 17.09 -0.50 -1.65
CA TYR A 773 18.42 -0.25 -1.07
C TYR A 773 18.47 0.89 -0.04
N PHE A 774 17.63 0.78 0.98
CA PHE A 774 17.64 1.66 2.16
C PHE A 774 18.38 1.03 3.36
N PRO A 775 18.79 1.84 4.37
CA PRO A 775 18.85 3.30 4.38
C PRO A 775 20.15 3.84 3.74
N GLU A 776 20.33 5.18 3.73
CA GLU A 776 21.58 5.79 3.27
C GLU A 776 22.81 5.21 3.99
N PRO A 777 23.93 4.99 3.26
CA PRO A 777 24.19 5.56 1.95
C PRO A 777 23.80 4.65 0.76
N GLY A 778 23.06 3.56 0.99
CA GLY A 778 22.53 2.67 -0.06
C GLY A 778 23.58 1.75 -0.71
N MET A 779 23.37 1.33 -1.97
CA MET A 779 24.18 0.32 -2.69
C MET A 779 24.57 0.78 -4.11
N HIS A 780 25.61 0.19 -4.71
CA HIS A 780 25.99 0.39 -6.12
C HIS A 780 25.08 -0.44 -7.03
N SER A 781 23.92 0.15 -7.31
CA SER A 781 22.83 -0.46 -8.04
C SER A 781 23.03 -0.36 -9.55
N TYR A 782 22.96 -1.50 -10.24
CA TYR A 782 23.05 -1.51 -11.71
C TYR A 782 21.85 -0.82 -12.38
N TRP A 783 20.72 -0.66 -11.65
CA TRP A 783 19.61 0.18 -12.10
C TRP A 783 20.05 1.61 -12.39
N ASP A 784 20.77 2.24 -11.45
CA ASP A 784 21.25 3.61 -11.58
C ASP A 784 22.22 3.72 -12.76
N ASP A 785 23.13 2.75 -12.87
CA ASP A 785 24.11 2.70 -13.95
C ASP A 785 23.47 2.53 -15.33
N PHE A 786 22.47 1.67 -15.48
CA PHE A 786 21.75 1.50 -16.75
C PHE A 786 20.97 2.75 -17.14
N TRP A 787 20.36 3.46 -16.18
CA TRP A 787 19.72 4.73 -16.46
C TRP A 787 20.72 5.83 -16.81
N ALA A 788 21.87 5.87 -16.15
CA ALA A 788 22.95 6.80 -16.50
C ALA A 788 23.47 6.55 -17.92
N LEU A 789 23.68 5.29 -18.30
CA LEU A 789 24.01 4.89 -19.68
C LEU A 789 22.94 5.35 -20.67
N LYS A 790 21.66 5.17 -20.33
CA LYS A 790 20.55 5.68 -21.16
C LYS A 790 20.59 7.20 -21.28
N GLY A 791 20.89 7.92 -20.21
CA GLY A 791 21.07 9.37 -20.22
C GLY A 791 22.14 9.84 -21.19
N TRP A 792 23.31 9.20 -21.22
CA TRP A 792 24.39 9.51 -22.17
C TRP A 792 23.99 9.22 -23.62
N LYS A 793 23.39 8.04 -23.89
CA LYS A 793 22.89 7.67 -25.22
C LYS A 793 21.84 8.65 -25.74
N ASP A 794 20.88 9.00 -24.91
CA ASP A 794 19.80 9.91 -25.29
C ASP A 794 20.34 11.33 -25.49
N ALA A 795 21.29 11.78 -24.66
CA ALA A 795 21.94 13.07 -24.88
C ALA A 795 22.75 13.12 -26.18
N ARG A 796 23.38 12.00 -26.60
CA ARG A 796 24.02 11.89 -27.91
C ARG A 796 23.01 12.09 -29.05
N GLU A 797 21.85 11.43 -28.97
CA GLU A 797 20.78 11.60 -29.95
C GLU A 797 20.26 13.05 -29.97
N ILE A 798 20.08 13.67 -28.81
CA ILE A 798 19.70 15.09 -28.71
C ILE A 798 20.74 15.98 -29.40
N ALA A 799 22.04 15.76 -29.13
CA ALA A 799 23.11 16.54 -29.75
C ALA A 799 23.10 16.39 -31.28
N LEU A 800 22.90 15.18 -31.80
CA LEU A 800 22.78 14.92 -33.24
C LEU A 800 21.56 15.62 -33.87
N ILE A 801 20.39 15.56 -33.21
CA ILE A 801 19.16 16.22 -33.68
C ILE A 801 19.32 17.75 -33.75
N LEU A 802 20.02 18.32 -32.76
CA LEU A 802 20.24 19.77 -32.66
C LEU A 802 21.47 20.25 -33.45
N GLY A 803 22.31 19.36 -33.99
CA GLY A 803 23.56 19.71 -34.67
C GLY A 803 24.63 20.28 -33.74
N ARG A 804 24.73 19.73 -32.53
CA ARG A 804 25.68 20.13 -31.47
C ARG A 804 26.92 19.23 -31.46
N ASP A 805 27.67 19.30 -32.55
CA ASP A 805 28.90 18.52 -32.74
C ASP A 805 29.96 18.80 -31.64
N ASP A 806 29.90 19.98 -31.03
CA ASP A 806 30.76 20.39 -29.92
C ASP A 806 30.58 19.56 -28.64
N LEU A 807 29.47 18.84 -28.50
CA LEU A 807 29.18 17.98 -27.34
C LEU A 807 29.53 16.51 -27.60
N LEU A 808 29.64 16.08 -28.86
CA LEU A 808 29.70 14.66 -29.21
C LEU A 808 30.99 13.98 -28.72
N GLU A 809 32.13 14.66 -28.77
CA GLU A 809 33.40 14.09 -28.30
C GLU A 809 33.34 13.75 -26.80
N TRP A 810 32.82 14.67 -25.99
CA TRP A 810 32.64 14.48 -24.55
C TRP A 810 31.64 13.37 -24.25
N ILE A 811 30.44 13.44 -24.85
CA ILE A 811 29.37 12.46 -24.62
C ILE A 811 29.81 11.06 -25.00
N ASN A 812 30.43 10.88 -26.18
CA ASN A 812 30.85 9.56 -26.65
C ASN A 812 31.94 8.95 -25.76
N ARG A 813 32.86 9.76 -25.25
CA ARG A 813 33.90 9.29 -24.31
C ARG A 813 33.26 8.80 -23.01
N GLU A 814 32.44 9.63 -22.36
CA GLU A 814 31.81 9.29 -21.08
C GLU A 814 30.84 8.10 -21.20
N GLU A 815 30.06 8.02 -22.29
CA GLU A 815 29.17 6.88 -22.58
C GLU A 815 29.98 5.57 -22.65
N GLN A 816 31.06 5.57 -23.43
CA GLN A 816 31.86 4.37 -23.67
C GLN A 816 32.59 3.91 -22.39
N GLU A 817 33.20 4.84 -21.65
CA GLU A 817 33.92 4.52 -20.42
C GLU A 817 32.97 4.02 -19.32
N LEU A 818 31.78 4.61 -19.19
CA LEU A 818 30.78 4.12 -18.24
C LEU A 818 30.32 2.71 -18.66
N LYS A 819 30.08 2.49 -19.95
CA LYS A 819 29.63 1.19 -20.45
C LYS A 819 30.63 0.09 -20.11
N GLU A 820 31.91 0.32 -20.38
CA GLU A 820 32.99 -0.60 -20.02
C GLU A 820 33.02 -0.87 -18.51
N SER A 821 32.95 0.18 -17.70
CA SER A 821 32.95 0.08 -16.23
C SER A 821 31.79 -0.75 -15.69
N VAL A 822 30.57 -0.55 -16.22
CA VAL A 822 29.37 -1.30 -15.81
C VAL A 822 29.49 -2.77 -16.13
N TYR A 823 29.92 -3.13 -17.34
CA TYR A 823 30.06 -4.53 -17.73
C TYR A 823 31.21 -5.24 -17.01
N ASP A 824 32.32 -4.56 -16.76
CA ASP A 824 33.40 -5.10 -15.92
C ASP A 824 32.95 -5.29 -14.48
N SER A 825 32.19 -4.34 -13.92
CA SER A 825 31.59 -4.45 -12.60
C SER A 825 30.67 -5.68 -12.51
N ILE A 826 29.74 -5.86 -13.46
CA ILE A 826 28.83 -7.02 -13.48
C ILE A 826 29.63 -8.32 -13.52
N ARG A 827 30.65 -8.42 -14.39
CA ARG A 827 31.51 -9.59 -14.49
C ARG A 827 32.24 -9.89 -13.18
N LEU A 828 32.86 -8.88 -12.56
CA LEU A 828 33.59 -9.02 -11.30
C LEU A 828 32.65 -9.36 -10.15
N THR A 829 31.44 -8.80 -10.10
CA THR A 829 30.43 -9.15 -9.10
C THR A 829 29.99 -10.60 -9.24
N MET A 830 29.76 -11.09 -10.45
CA MET A 830 29.41 -12.50 -10.67
C MET A 830 30.54 -13.45 -10.25
N GLU A 831 31.80 -13.07 -10.49
CA GLU A 831 32.99 -13.80 -10.05
C GLU A 831 33.12 -13.80 -8.52
N ASP A 832 33.03 -12.63 -7.88
CA ASP A 832 33.10 -12.43 -6.42
C ASP A 832 32.00 -13.21 -5.67
N LYS A 833 30.78 -13.19 -6.21
CA LYS A 833 29.60 -13.81 -5.57
C LYS A 833 29.35 -15.25 -6.02
N ASN A 834 30.08 -15.74 -7.01
CA ASN A 834 29.89 -17.06 -7.62
C ASN A 834 28.43 -17.30 -8.04
N ILE A 835 27.89 -16.37 -8.85
CA ILE A 835 26.51 -16.40 -9.38
C ILE A 835 26.51 -16.46 -10.91
N ASP A 836 25.41 -16.97 -11.48
CA ASP A 836 25.26 -17.24 -12.92
C ASP A 836 24.09 -16.47 -13.57
N TYR A 837 23.66 -15.37 -12.94
CA TYR A 837 22.60 -14.48 -13.40
C TYR A 837 23.07 -13.02 -13.30
N ILE A 838 22.38 -12.10 -13.97
CA ILE A 838 22.64 -10.66 -13.88
C ILE A 838 22.28 -10.14 -12.47
N PRO A 839 23.24 -9.64 -11.67
CA PRO A 839 22.99 -9.14 -10.32
C PRO A 839 22.20 -7.82 -10.31
N GLY A 840 21.49 -7.54 -9.21
CA GLY A 840 20.80 -6.25 -8.95
C GLY A 840 21.76 -5.15 -8.50
N CYS A 841 22.64 -5.45 -7.54
CA CYS A 841 23.73 -4.57 -7.13
C CYS A 841 25.07 -5.28 -6.95
N ALA A 842 26.15 -4.49 -7.00
CA ALA A 842 27.52 -4.99 -6.91
C ALA A 842 27.88 -5.55 -5.52
N GLU A 843 27.31 -5.01 -4.44
CA GLU A 843 27.57 -5.44 -3.07
C GLU A 843 26.96 -6.80 -2.74
N LYS A 844 25.68 -7.00 -3.09
CA LYS A 844 24.90 -8.18 -2.70
C LYS A 844 24.98 -9.30 -3.74
N GLY A 845 25.05 -8.97 -5.03
CA GLY A 845 24.84 -9.96 -6.10
C GLY A 845 23.43 -10.56 -6.05
N ASP A 846 22.47 -9.79 -5.56
CA ASP A 846 21.08 -10.18 -5.39
C ASP A 846 20.37 -10.38 -6.74
N PHE A 847 19.30 -11.15 -6.73
CA PHE A 847 18.53 -11.48 -7.92
C PHE A 847 17.43 -10.46 -8.13
N ASP A 848 17.50 -9.70 -9.23
CA ASP A 848 16.44 -8.77 -9.64
C ASP A 848 16.23 -8.77 -11.17
N ALA A 849 15.30 -9.61 -11.61
CA ALA A 849 14.91 -9.68 -13.02
C ALA A 849 14.14 -8.43 -13.50
N THR A 850 13.52 -7.67 -12.59
CA THR A 850 12.75 -6.48 -12.96
C THR A 850 13.65 -5.28 -13.27
N SER A 851 14.75 -5.13 -12.53
CA SER A 851 15.83 -4.19 -12.88
C SER A 851 16.53 -4.60 -14.17
N THR A 852 16.84 -5.89 -14.33
CA THR A 852 17.41 -6.42 -15.60
C THR A 852 16.49 -6.16 -16.80
N ALA A 853 15.16 -6.23 -16.61
CA ALA A 853 14.20 -5.93 -17.67
C ALA A 853 14.31 -4.50 -18.19
N ILE A 854 14.62 -3.50 -17.36
CA ILE A 854 14.81 -2.10 -17.76
C ILE A 854 16.01 -1.92 -18.69
N ALA A 855 17.11 -2.59 -18.38
CA ALA A 855 18.28 -2.64 -19.26
C ALA A 855 17.91 -3.13 -20.68
N VAL A 856 17.04 -4.14 -20.75
CA VAL A 856 16.55 -4.71 -22.01
C VAL A 856 15.56 -3.78 -22.73
N MET A 857 14.56 -3.25 -22.03
CA MET A 857 13.40 -2.63 -22.67
C MET A 857 13.51 -1.12 -22.89
N VAL A 858 14.31 -0.43 -22.08
CA VAL A 858 14.46 1.04 -22.09
C VAL A 858 15.90 1.45 -22.41
N CYS A 859 16.90 0.78 -21.82
CA CYS A 859 18.30 1.24 -21.93
C CYS A 859 19.05 0.69 -23.15
N ASP A 860 18.38 -0.08 -24.03
CA ASP A 860 18.95 -0.64 -25.26
C ASP A 860 20.20 -1.51 -25.02
N GLU A 861 20.18 -2.36 -23.98
CA GLU A 861 21.31 -3.22 -23.57
C GLU A 861 21.12 -4.72 -23.86
N LEU A 862 20.01 -5.12 -24.47
CA LEU A 862 19.71 -6.53 -24.78
C LEU A 862 20.88 -7.27 -25.46
N ASP A 863 21.50 -6.63 -26.45
CA ASP A 863 22.54 -7.23 -27.28
C ASP A 863 23.95 -7.13 -26.63
N ASN A 864 24.09 -6.42 -25.51
CA ASN A 864 25.35 -6.24 -24.78
C ASN A 864 25.43 -7.04 -23.47
N LEU A 865 24.27 -7.35 -22.86
CA LEU A 865 24.20 -8.08 -21.59
C LEU A 865 24.87 -9.47 -21.67
N PRO A 866 25.64 -9.90 -20.64
CA PRO A 866 26.34 -11.17 -20.65
C PRO A 866 25.44 -12.39 -20.91
N GLN A 867 25.91 -13.27 -21.79
CA GLN A 867 25.27 -14.56 -22.08
C GLN A 867 26.18 -15.70 -21.56
N PRO A 868 25.62 -16.76 -20.94
CA PRO A 868 24.19 -17.10 -20.83
C PRO A 868 23.42 -16.44 -19.66
N GLN A 869 24.04 -15.53 -18.91
CA GLN A 869 23.50 -15.03 -17.64
C GLN A 869 22.18 -14.27 -17.79
N LEU A 870 22.01 -13.50 -18.86
CA LEU A 870 20.72 -12.85 -19.16
C LEU A 870 19.59 -13.88 -19.30
N LYS A 871 19.85 -14.96 -20.05
CA LYS A 871 18.88 -16.04 -20.23
C LYS A 871 18.58 -16.72 -18.89
N ASN A 872 19.61 -16.99 -18.08
CA ASN A 872 19.46 -17.59 -16.76
C ASN A 872 18.60 -16.71 -15.84
N THR A 873 18.78 -15.39 -15.86
CA THR A 873 17.97 -14.44 -15.07
C THR A 873 16.47 -14.63 -15.34
N PHE A 874 16.08 -14.62 -16.62
CA PHE A 874 14.66 -14.71 -16.99
C PHE A 874 14.11 -16.14 -16.92
N ASP A 875 14.94 -17.18 -17.06
CA ASP A 875 14.53 -18.56 -16.81
C ASP A 875 14.22 -18.79 -15.33
N LYS A 876 15.05 -18.27 -14.43
CA LYS A 876 14.82 -18.32 -12.97
C LYS A 876 13.54 -17.58 -12.60
N TYR A 877 13.38 -16.33 -13.07
CA TYR A 877 12.15 -15.56 -12.86
C TYR A 877 10.90 -16.30 -13.34
N TYR A 878 10.96 -16.90 -14.53
CA TYR A 878 9.82 -17.61 -15.09
C TYR A 878 9.50 -18.91 -14.32
N ALA A 879 10.50 -19.61 -13.79
CA ALA A 879 10.27 -20.74 -12.90
C ALA A 879 9.54 -20.33 -11.62
N ASP A 880 9.93 -19.20 -11.02
CA ASP A 880 9.26 -18.64 -9.83
C ASP A 880 7.83 -18.20 -10.14
N LEU A 881 7.59 -17.60 -11.31
CA LEU A 881 6.24 -17.30 -11.81
C LEU A 881 5.37 -18.57 -11.90
N LEU A 882 5.88 -19.65 -12.46
CA LEU A 882 5.13 -20.91 -12.56
C LEU A 882 4.83 -21.50 -11.17
N ASN A 883 5.70 -21.30 -10.19
CA ASN A 883 5.43 -21.71 -8.82
C ASN A 883 4.24 -20.94 -8.20
N ARG A 884 4.09 -19.65 -8.52
CA ARG A 884 2.96 -18.82 -8.08
C ARG A 884 1.61 -19.24 -8.66
N PHE A 885 1.60 -19.98 -9.78
CA PHE A 885 0.35 -20.48 -10.38
C PHE A 885 -0.23 -21.69 -9.64
N LYS A 886 0.51 -22.28 -8.69
CA LYS A 886 0.03 -23.42 -7.92
C LYS A 886 -1.07 -22.98 -6.93
N PRO A 887 -2.17 -23.74 -6.78
CA PRO A 887 -3.30 -23.35 -5.92
C PRO A 887 -2.96 -23.14 -4.44
N ASP A 888 -1.89 -23.78 -3.96
CA ASP A 888 -1.43 -23.75 -2.57
C ASP A 888 -0.35 -22.68 -2.31
N TRP A 889 0.07 -21.94 -3.34
CA TRP A 889 1.06 -20.89 -3.17
C TRP A 889 0.54 -19.79 -2.24
N LYS A 890 1.36 -19.45 -1.24
CA LYS A 890 1.12 -18.36 -0.29
C LYS A 890 2.28 -17.38 -0.35
N GLY A 891 1.96 -16.11 -0.50
CA GLY A 891 2.93 -15.03 -0.52
C GLY A 891 2.36 -13.73 -1.06
N ALA A 892 3.26 -12.80 -1.29
CA ALA A 892 3.04 -11.51 -1.94
C ALA A 892 4.00 -11.32 -3.11
N PHE A 893 3.66 -10.45 -4.05
CA PHE A 893 4.54 -10.01 -5.13
C PHE A 893 4.10 -8.64 -5.64
N THR A 894 4.97 -7.98 -6.41
CA THR A 894 4.69 -6.66 -6.97
C THR A 894 4.24 -6.78 -8.43
N PRO A 895 3.11 -6.18 -8.82
CA PRO A 895 2.70 -6.14 -10.24
C PRO A 895 3.63 -5.34 -11.16
N TYR A 896 4.64 -4.63 -10.62
CA TYR A 896 5.69 -3.97 -11.41
C TYR A 896 6.44 -4.90 -12.36
N GLU A 897 6.44 -6.20 -12.06
CA GLU A 897 6.91 -7.26 -12.95
C GLU A 897 6.27 -7.21 -14.35
N ILE A 898 5.17 -6.47 -14.55
CA ILE A 898 4.55 -6.23 -15.87
C ILE A 898 5.56 -5.77 -16.93
N ARG A 899 6.62 -5.07 -16.54
CA ARG A 899 7.72 -4.66 -17.43
C ARG A 899 8.45 -5.85 -18.08
N THR A 900 8.49 -6.99 -17.41
CA THR A 900 9.09 -8.23 -17.92
C THR A 900 8.31 -8.79 -19.13
N VAL A 901 7.04 -8.42 -19.31
CA VAL A 901 6.29 -8.74 -20.54
C VAL A 901 6.99 -8.13 -21.76
N GLN A 902 7.41 -6.86 -21.68
CA GLN A 902 8.11 -6.19 -22.78
C GLN A 902 9.48 -6.83 -23.03
N ALA A 903 10.24 -7.14 -21.98
CA ALA A 903 11.51 -7.85 -22.10
C ALA A 903 11.34 -9.22 -22.80
N PHE A 904 10.32 -9.99 -22.45
CA PHE A 904 10.01 -11.25 -23.14
C PHE A 904 9.66 -11.03 -24.61
N VAL A 905 8.90 -10.00 -24.96
CA VAL A 905 8.62 -9.67 -26.38
C VAL A 905 9.92 -9.37 -27.13
N TYR A 906 10.83 -8.58 -26.54
CA TYR A 906 12.09 -8.18 -27.19
C TYR A 906 13.04 -9.37 -27.36
N MET A 907 13.02 -10.33 -26.43
CA MET A 907 13.75 -11.60 -26.51
C MET A 907 13.05 -12.67 -27.35
N ASN A 908 11.96 -12.34 -28.05
CA ASN A 908 11.17 -13.28 -28.86
C ASN A 908 10.52 -14.44 -28.06
N GLN A 909 10.21 -14.22 -26.78
CA GLN A 909 9.59 -15.18 -25.85
C GLN A 909 8.08 -14.92 -25.67
N LYS A 910 7.33 -14.84 -26.78
CA LYS A 910 5.91 -14.45 -26.83
C LYS A 910 5.02 -15.23 -25.85
N GLU A 911 5.20 -16.54 -25.75
CA GLU A 911 4.39 -17.39 -24.86
C GLU A 911 4.55 -17.04 -23.38
N ARG A 912 5.77 -16.68 -22.95
CA ARG A 912 6.05 -16.26 -21.58
C ARG A 912 5.46 -14.88 -21.30
N ALA A 913 5.56 -13.96 -22.27
CA ALA A 913 4.95 -12.63 -22.20
C ALA A 913 3.44 -12.71 -21.94
N TRP A 914 2.72 -13.55 -22.71
CA TRP A 914 1.28 -13.74 -22.56
C TRP A 914 0.87 -14.40 -21.25
N LYS A 915 1.62 -15.40 -20.80
CA LYS A 915 1.36 -16.05 -19.50
C LYS A 915 1.48 -15.06 -18.34
N LEU A 916 2.52 -14.23 -18.34
CA LEU A 916 2.69 -13.19 -17.33
C LEU A 916 1.58 -12.13 -17.42
N LEU A 917 1.31 -11.60 -18.61
CA LEU A 917 0.29 -10.57 -18.81
C LEU A 917 -1.09 -11.02 -18.32
N ARG A 918 -1.56 -12.21 -18.71
CA ARG A 918 -2.87 -12.73 -18.30
C ARG A 918 -2.94 -13.03 -16.81
N TYR A 919 -1.84 -13.51 -16.22
CA TYR A 919 -1.77 -13.69 -14.77
C TYR A 919 -1.91 -12.37 -14.01
N LEU A 920 -1.16 -11.34 -14.41
CA LEU A 920 -1.25 -10.00 -13.80
C LEU A 920 -2.61 -9.36 -14.04
N LEU A 921 -3.23 -9.57 -15.21
CA LEU A 921 -4.60 -9.11 -15.49
C LEU A 921 -5.63 -9.73 -14.52
N GLY A 922 -5.43 -10.98 -14.10
CA GLY A 922 -6.22 -11.64 -13.06
C GLY A 922 -5.99 -11.09 -11.64
N CYS A 923 -4.96 -10.26 -11.44
CA CYS A 923 -4.60 -9.68 -10.15
C CYS A 923 -5.25 -8.30 -9.88
N ARG A 924 -6.01 -7.75 -10.83
CA ARG A 924 -6.77 -6.50 -10.64
C ARG A 924 -7.79 -6.62 -9.50
N ARG A 925 -7.99 -5.56 -8.72
CA ARG A 925 -8.90 -5.56 -7.56
C ARG A 925 -9.64 -4.23 -7.41
N PRO A 926 -10.98 -4.19 -7.45
CA PRO A 926 -11.85 -5.19 -8.05
C PRO A 926 -11.53 -5.37 -9.54
N LEU A 927 -11.76 -6.57 -10.07
CA LEU A 927 -11.41 -6.91 -11.47
C LEU A 927 -11.97 -5.92 -12.49
N ASN A 928 -13.22 -5.50 -12.30
CA ASN A 928 -13.96 -4.65 -13.24
C ASN A 928 -13.66 -3.15 -13.10
N TRP A 929 -12.75 -2.77 -12.20
CA TRP A 929 -12.24 -1.40 -12.09
C TRP A 929 -10.87 -1.22 -12.73
N ASN A 930 -10.33 -2.27 -13.35
CA ASN A 930 -9.21 -2.16 -14.28
C ASN A 930 -7.88 -1.63 -13.70
N HIS A 931 -7.70 -1.65 -12.38
CA HIS A 931 -6.44 -1.23 -11.74
C HIS A 931 -5.73 -2.34 -10.97
N LEU A 932 -4.43 -2.14 -10.82
CA LEU A 932 -3.53 -2.95 -10.01
C LEU A 932 -3.06 -2.12 -8.82
N ALA A 933 -2.82 -2.81 -7.70
CA ALA A 933 -2.15 -2.28 -6.53
C ALA A 933 -0.62 -2.39 -6.70
N GLU A 934 0.14 -1.74 -5.82
CA GLU A 934 1.61 -1.88 -5.75
C GLU A 934 2.03 -3.29 -5.33
N VAL A 935 1.32 -3.86 -4.36
CA VAL A 935 1.59 -5.20 -3.82
C VAL A 935 0.30 -6.01 -3.85
N VAL A 936 0.39 -7.27 -4.27
CA VAL A 936 -0.74 -8.19 -4.28
C VAL A 936 -0.40 -9.46 -3.50
N PHE A 937 -1.40 -9.97 -2.79
CA PHE A 937 -1.30 -11.18 -1.98
C PHE A 937 -2.10 -12.33 -2.59
N SER A 938 -1.58 -13.54 -2.41
CA SER A 938 -2.29 -14.81 -2.71
C SER A 938 -3.71 -14.85 -2.14
N ASN A 939 -3.90 -14.40 -0.89
CA ASN A 939 -5.22 -14.15 -0.32
C ASN A 939 -5.61 -12.66 -0.54
N PRO A 940 -6.55 -12.36 -1.45
CA PRO A 940 -6.93 -10.97 -1.73
C PRO A 940 -7.67 -10.28 -0.57
N ARG A 941 -8.16 -11.02 0.43
CA ARG A 941 -8.85 -10.44 1.59
C ARG A 941 -7.98 -10.25 2.81
N LEU A 942 -6.71 -10.63 2.74
CA LEU A 942 -5.76 -10.42 3.82
C LEU A 942 -5.50 -8.92 4.01
N GLY A 943 -5.84 -8.37 5.19
CA GLY A 943 -5.55 -6.98 5.53
C GLY A 943 -4.05 -6.74 5.73
N GLN A 944 -3.40 -6.17 4.72
CA GLN A 944 -1.98 -5.84 4.69
C GLN A 944 -1.75 -4.61 3.80
N TYR A 945 -0.57 -4.01 3.92
CA TYR A 945 -0.13 -2.95 3.01
C TYR A 945 -0.17 -3.42 1.55
N ILE A 946 -0.90 -2.72 0.70
CA ILE A 946 -0.96 -2.98 -0.76
C ILE A 946 -0.49 -1.78 -1.60
N GLY A 947 0.00 -0.71 -0.96
CA GLY A 947 0.23 0.58 -1.60
C GLY A 947 -1.06 1.29 -2.00
N ASP A 948 -0.97 2.20 -2.97
CA ASP A 948 -2.16 2.84 -3.55
C ASP A 948 -2.88 1.95 -4.56
N MET A 949 -4.19 2.18 -4.70
CA MET A 949 -5.00 1.45 -5.67
C MET A 949 -6.08 2.39 -6.23
N PRO A 950 -5.93 2.91 -7.46
CA PRO A 950 -4.94 2.52 -8.47
C PRO A 950 -3.50 2.95 -8.17
N HIS A 951 -2.52 2.10 -8.47
CA HIS A 951 -1.09 2.45 -8.53
C HIS A 951 -0.68 2.76 -9.98
N THR A 952 -0.47 4.02 -10.31
CA THR A 952 -0.35 4.49 -11.71
C THR A 952 1.01 4.19 -12.32
N TRP A 953 2.06 3.94 -11.53
CA TRP A 953 3.33 3.44 -12.07
C TRP A 953 3.23 2.00 -12.59
N VAL A 954 2.45 1.15 -11.93
CA VAL A 954 2.10 -0.18 -12.47
C VAL A 954 1.24 0.00 -13.73
N GLY A 955 0.28 0.94 -13.69
CA GLY A 955 -0.55 1.30 -14.81
C GLY A 955 0.23 1.74 -16.06
N SER A 956 1.26 2.58 -15.90
CA SER A 956 2.11 3.00 -17.02
C SER A 956 2.99 1.85 -17.53
N GLY A 957 3.48 0.98 -16.64
CA GLY A 957 4.12 -0.28 -17.02
C GLY A 957 3.21 -1.17 -17.87
N TYR A 958 1.93 -1.28 -17.52
CA TYR A 958 0.93 -2.02 -18.27
C TYR A 958 0.67 -1.43 -19.66
N ILE A 959 0.50 -0.11 -19.77
CA ILE A 959 0.31 0.58 -21.06
C ILE A 959 1.50 0.31 -22.00
N ASN A 960 2.73 0.46 -21.48
CA ASN A 960 3.95 0.22 -22.25
C ASN A 960 4.09 -1.24 -22.69
N ALA A 961 3.84 -2.19 -21.78
CA ALA A 961 3.88 -3.62 -22.07
C ALA A 961 2.85 -4.00 -23.15
N VAL A 962 1.60 -3.56 -23.01
CA VAL A 962 0.53 -3.89 -23.97
C VAL A 962 0.81 -3.28 -25.34
N ARG A 963 1.25 -2.01 -25.42
CA ARG A 963 1.64 -1.41 -26.70
C ARG A 963 2.74 -2.24 -27.39
N SER A 964 3.74 -2.70 -26.63
CA SER A 964 4.87 -3.45 -27.19
C SER A 964 4.48 -4.77 -27.87
N LEU A 965 3.32 -5.34 -27.54
CA LEU A 965 2.78 -6.51 -28.24
C LEU A 965 2.42 -6.19 -29.70
N PHE A 966 1.99 -4.95 -29.95
CA PHE A 966 1.49 -4.51 -31.25
C PHE A 966 2.56 -3.78 -32.06
N VAL A 967 3.33 -2.91 -31.40
CA VAL A 967 4.37 -2.11 -32.04
C VAL A 967 5.48 -1.75 -31.06
N TYR A 968 6.72 -1.80 -31.55
CA TYR A 968 7.86 -1.23 -30.84
C TYR A 968 8.96 -0.81 -31.81
N GLU A 969 9.78 0.14 -31.35
CA GLU A 969 10.89 0.71 -32.07
C GLU A 969 12.19 -0.05 -31.72
N LYS A 970 12.97 -0.46 -32.74
CA LYS A 970 14.29 -1.09 -32.55
C LYS A 970 15.21 -0.81 -33.73
N ASP A 971 16.44 -0.36 -33.50
CA ASP A 971 17.49 -0.14 -34.52
C ASP A 971 17.03 0.73 -35.72
N GLY A 972 16.27 1.79 -35.45
CA GLY A 972 15.70 2.64 -36.50
C GLY A 972 14.51 2.04 -37.24
N ARG A 973 14.04 0.85 -36.85
CA ARG A 973 12.91 0.13 -37.45
C ARG A 973 11.66 0.26 -36.60
N LEU A 974 10.54 0.06 -37.27
CA LEU A 974 9.26 -0.20 -36.61
C LEU A 974 8.90 -1.69 -36.71
N ILE A 975 8.82 -2.37 -35.57
CA ILE A 975 8.44 -3.78 -35.49
C ILE A 975 6.95 -3.88 -35.22
N LEU A 976 6.22 -4.67 -36.00
CA LEU A 976 4.77 -4.80 -35.97
C LEU A 976 4.36 -6.25 -35.67
N GLY A 977 3.37 -6.43 -34.79
CA GLY A 977 2.74 -7.72 -34.52
C GLY A 977 3.58 -8.73 -33.72
N GLY A 978 4.71 -8.31 -33.16
CA GLY A 978 5.66 -9.21 -32.46
C GLY A 978 5.09 -9.96 -31.25
N GLY A 979 4.06 -9.42 -30.63
CA GLY A 979 3.35 -10.04 -29.51
C GLY A 979 1.98 -10.59 -29.85
N ILE A 980 1.51 -10.60 -31.11
CA ILE A 980 0.15 -11.09 -31.41
C ILE A 980 0.09 -12.63 -31.27
N PRO A 981 -0.81 -13.18 -30.43
CA PRO A 981 -0.91 -14.61 -30.19
C PRO A 981 -1.63 -15.33 -31.34
N GLU A 982 -1.28 -16.60 -31.54
CA GLU A 982 -1.84 -17.41 -32.62
C GLU A 982 -3.34 -17.71 -32.40
N GLU A 983 -3.79 -17.84 -31.14
CA GLU A 983 -5.19 -18.11 -30.81
C GLU A 983 -6.17 -17.04 -31.30
N TRP A 984 -5.78 -15.77 -31.33
CA TRP A 984 -6.66 -14.67 -31.75
C TRP A 984 -7.14 -14.81 -33.20
N LEU A 985 -6.26 -15.32 -34.07
CA LEU A 985 -6.55 -15.56 -35.48
C LEU A 985 -7.19 -16.93 -35.71
N SER A 986 -7.33 -17.73 -34.65
CA SER A 986 -8.00 -19.02 -34.64
C SER A 986 -9.48 -18.89 -34.27
N GLU A 987 -9.80 -17.99 -33.32
CA GLU A 987 -11.12 -17.79 -32.72
C GLU A 987 -11.94 -16.65 -33.35
N ARG A 988 -11.29 -15.53 -33.72
CA ARG A 988 -11.88 -14.39 -34.45
C ARG A 988 -11.13 -14.19 -35.77
N LYS A 989 -11.77 -13.62 -36.78
CA LYS A 989 -11.16 -13.49 -38.13
C LYS A 989 -10.20 -12.31 -38.28
N ASP A 990 -10.08 -11.41 -37.30
CA ASP A 990 -9.27 -10.20 -37.42
C ASP A 990 -8.77 -9.55 -36.13
N VAL A 991 -7.63 -8.86 -36.26
CA VAL A 991 -7.03 -7.90 -35.31
C VAL A 991 -6.87 -6.57 -36.05
N SER A 992 -7.22 -5.45 -35.41
CA SER A 992 -7.09 -4.11 -35.99
C SER A 992 -6.45 -3.14 -35.01
N ILE A 993 -5.46 -2.40 -35.52
CA ILE A 993 -4.77 -1.32 -34.82
C ILE A 993 -4.91 -0.05 -35.66
N GLY A 994 -5.36 1.03 -35.05
CA GLY A 994 -5.62 2.31 -35.70
C GLY A 994 -5.05 3.47 -34.89
N ASN A 995 -4.52 4.46 -35.61
CA ASN A 995 -3.98 5.71 -35.07
C ASN A 995 -2.97 5.55 -33.93
N LEU A 996 -2.08 4.55 -34.01
CA LEU A 996 -1.12 4.27 -32.94
C LEU A 996 0.16 5.10 -33.13
N PRO A 997 0.52 6.03 -32.22
CA PRO A 997 1.72 6.85 -32.33
C PRO A 997 3.01 6.04 -32.22
N THR A 998 4.04 6.46 -32.94
CA THR A 998 5.41 5.89 -32.91
C THR A 998 6.44 7.01 -33.01
N TYR A 999 7.72 6.71 -32.80
CA TYR A 999 8.79 7.69 -33.03
C TYR A 999 8.85 8.23 -34.46
N TYR A 1000 8.21 7.57 -35.42
CA TYR A 1000 8.36 7.88 -36.84
C TYR A 1000 7.08 8.39 -37.50
N GLY A 1001 5.99 8.54 -36.74
CA GLY A 1001 4.63 8.84 -37.23
C GLY A 1001 3.61 7.81 -36.74
N ASN A 1002 2.36 7.97 -37.12
CA ASN A 1002 1.26 7.08 -36.77
C ASN A 1002 1.22 5.85 -37.68
N ILE A 1003 0.88 4.71 -37.08
CA ILE A 1003 0.71 3.43 -37.78
C ILE A 1003 -0.70 2.88 -37.61
N ASN A 1004 -1.17 2.23 -38.65
CA ASN A 1004 -2.41 1.47 -38.67
C ASN A 1004 -2.14 0.12 -39.34
N TYR A 1005 -2.74 -0.94 -38.83
CA TYR A 1005 -2.75 -2.21 -39.55
C TYR A 1005 -3.93 -3.10 -39.20
N THR A 1006 -4.29 -3.98 -40.13
CA THR A 1006 -5.24 -5.08 -39.90
C THR A 1006 -4.59 -6.40 -40.25
N ILE A 1007 -4.89 -7.43 -39.49
CA ILE A 1007 -4.51 -8.82 -39.78
C ILE A 1007 -5.81 -9.60 -39.88
N LYS A 1008 -6.05 -10.24 -41.03
CA LYS A 1008 -7.26 -11.03 -41.27
C LYS A 1008 -6.91 -12.42 -41.75
N LYS A 1009 -7.59 -13.43 -41.21
CA LYS A 1009 -7.49 -14.79 -41.72
C LYS A 1009 -8.27 -14.94 -43.03
N LYS A 1010 -7.58 -15.19 -44.14
CA LYS A 1010 -8.19 -15.39 -45.45
C LYS A 1010 -8.69 -16.83 -45.60
N ASP A 1011 -7.88 -17.81 -45.19
CA ASP A 1011 -8.21 -19.24 -45.17
C ASP A 1011 -7.36 -19.98 -44.11
N LYS A 1012 -7.32 -21.32 -44.12
CA LYS A 1012 -6.59 -22.14 -43.13
C LYS A 1012 -5.07 -21.88 -43.13
N ASN A 1013 -4.51 -21.48 -44.27
CA ASN A 1013 -3.07 -21.38 -44.49
C ASN A 1013 -2.64 -19.98 -44.94
N THR A 1014 -3.55 -19.00 -45.01
CA THR A 1014 -3.24 -17.67 -45.54
C THR A 1014 -3.74 -16.56 -44.61
N LEU A 1015 -2.84 -15.64 -44.25
CA LEU A 1015 -3.18 -14.37 -43.62
C LEU A 1015 -3.11 -13.24 -44.64
N ARG A 1016 -4.03 -12.27 -44.52
CA ARG A 1016 -4.02 -11.01 -45.24
C ARG A 1016 -3.75 -9.87 -44.26
N ILE A 1017 -2.74 -9.07 -44.52
CA ILE A 1017 -2.33 -7.96 -43.66
C ILE A 1017 -2.37 -6.68 -44.47
N LYS A 1018 -2.98 -5.61 -43.93
CA LYS A 1018 -2.92 -4.27 -44.51
C LYS A 1018 -2.22 -3.35 -43.52
N ILE A 1019 -1.25 -2.58 -43.99
CA ILE A 1019 -0.47 -1.66 -43.15
C ILE A 1019 -0.45 -0.30 -43.85
N TRP A 1020 -0.82 0.76 -43.14
CA TRP A 1020 -0.85 2.13 -43.67
C TRP A 1020 -0.65 3.16 -42.55
N GLY A 1021 -0.36 4.41 -42.91
CA GLY A 1021 -0.06 5.48 -41.98
C GLY A 1021 0.96 6.45 -42.58
N ASP A 1022 1.45 7.37 -41.74
CA ASP A 1022 2.48 8.35 -42.08
C ASP A 1022 3.83 8.04 -41.42
N ALA A 1023 3.96 6.88 -40.75
CA ALA A 1023 5.22 6.44 -40.18
C ALA A 1023 6.33 6.30 -41.24
N VAL A 1024 7.51 6.88 -40.99
CA VAL A 1024 8.71 6.78 -41.87
C VAL A 1024 9.96 6.39 -41.06
N PRO A 1025 10.08 5.12 -40.64
CA PRO A 1025 11.27 4.64 -39.94
C PRO A 1025 12.49 4.62 -40.87
N PRO A 1026 13.68 5.09 -40.42
CA PRO A 1026 14.87 5.22 -41.27
C PRO A 1026 15.38 3.89 -41.85
N THR A 1027 15.17 2.77 -41.16
CA THR A 1027 15.63 1.43 -41.59
C THR A 1027 14.49 0.48 -41.94
N GLY A 1028 13.29 1.02 -42.17
CA GLY A 1028 12.11 0.30 -42.63
C GLY A 1028 11.27 -0.35 -41.52
N PHE A 1029 10.42 -1.30 -41.92
CA PHE A 1029 9.50 -2.01 -41.03
C PHE A 1029 9.80 -3.50 -41.02
N ILE A 1030 9.48 -4.15 -39.91
CA ILE A 1030 9.41 -5.60 -39.82
C ILE A 1030 8.02 -5.98 -39.34
N PHE A 1031 7.29 -6.74 -40.15
CA PHE A 1031 6.08 -7.42 -39.69
C PHE A 1031 6.44 -8.82 -39.20
N LYS A 1032 6.19 -9.10 -37.92
CA LYS A 1032 6.37 -10.42 -37.32
C LYS A 1032 5.09 -11.24 -37.47
N SER A 1033 5.23 -12.42 -38.04
CA SER A 1033 4.14 -13.37 -38.22
C SER A 1033 3.60 -13.82 -36.86
N PRO A 1034 2.27 -13.74 -36.64
CA PRO A 1034 1.66 -14.22 -35.40
C PRO A 1034 1.61 -15.75 -35.30
N LEU A 1035 1.69 -16.47 -36.43
CA LEU A 1035 1.65 -17.93 -36.45
C LEU A 1035 3.04 -18.54 -36.25
N THR A 1036 3.11 -19.62 -35.47
CA THR A 1036 4.33 -20.42 -35.24
C THR A 1036 4.76 -21.25 -36.45
N ARG A 1037 3.88 -21.39 -37.45
CA ARG A 1037 4.12 -22.12 -38.70
C ARG A 1037 5.11 -21.37 -39.59
N LYS A 1038 5.92 -22.13 -40.33
CA LYS A 1038 6.85 -21.56 -41.33
C LYS A 1038 6.09 -20.88 -42.46
N ILE A 1039 6.58 -19.70 -42.85
CA ILE A 1039 6.13 -18.96 -44.01
C ILE A 1039 6.61 -19.69 -45.28
N LYS A 1040 5.65 -20.05 -46.14
CA LYS A 1040 5.91 -20.70 -47.44
C LYS A 1040 6.10 -19.67 -48.55
N GLU A 1041 5.25 -18.65 -48.59
CA GLU A 1041 5.27 -17.60 -49.61
C GLU A 1041 4.68 -16.30 -49.07
N VAL A 1042 5.24 -15.18 -49.49
CA VAL A 1042 4.71 -13.84 -49.22
C VAL A 1042 4.44 -13.14 -50.55
N GLU A 1043 3.27 -12.51 -50.67
CA GLU A 1043 2.95 -11.57 -51.73
C GLU A 1043 2.82 -10.17 -51.14
N LEU A 1044 3.52 -9.19 -51.73
CA LEU A 1044 3.45 -7.77 -51.41
C LEU A 1044 2.75 -7.04 -52.55
N ASN A 1045 1.60 -6.44 -52.29
CA ASN A 1045 0.79 -5.72 -53.28
C ASN A 1045 0.52 -6.54 -54.56
N GLY A 1046 0.24 -7.84 -54.37
CA GLY A 1046 -0.02 -8.80 -55.47
C GLY A 1046 1.21 -9.31 -56.21
N LYS A 1047 2.43 -8.99 -55.75
CA LYS A 1047 3.69 -9.48 -56.34
C LYS A 1047 4.46 -10.35 -55.35
N LYS A 1048 5.10 -11.41 -55.84
CA LYS A 1048 5.94 -12.28 -55.00
C LYS A 1048 7.04 -11.48 -54.29
N TRP A 1049 7.11 -11.62 -52.97
CA TRP A 1049 8.07 -10.96 -52.10
C TRP A 1049 9.09 -11.96 -51.58
N LYS A 1050 10.38 -11.60 -51.63
CA LYS A 1050 11.49 -12.48 -51.25
C LYS A 1050 12.19 -12.08 -49.95
N TYR A 1051 11.89 -10.90 -49.42
CA TYR A 1051 12.56 -10.35 -48.25
C TYR A 1051 11.78 -10.72 -46.98
N PHE A 1052 11.84 -12.01 -46.63
CA PHE A 1052 11.37 -12.54 -45.36
C PHE A 1052 12.34 -13.60 -44.83
N LEU A 1053 12.48 -13.70 -43.52
CA LEU A 1053 13.32 -14.68 -42.83
C LEU A 1053 12.56 -15.22 -41.62
N GLU A 1054 12.38 -16.54 -41.57
CA GLU A 1054 11.60 -17.22 -40.52
C GLU A 1054 10.18 -16.64 -40.39
N ASP A 1055 9.93 -15.89 -39.32
CA ASP A 1055 8.67 -15.22 -39.01
C ASP A 1055 8.70 -13.71 -39.32
N ASN A 1056 9.82 -13.15 -39.79
CA ASN A 1056 10.01 -11.73 -40.06
C ASN A 1056 9.82 -11.40 -41.54
N ILE A 1057 8.97 -10.42 -41.85
CA ILE A 1057 8.76 -9.89 -43.21
C ILE A 1057 9.27 -8.44 -43.23
N MET A 1058 10.31 -8.18 -44.03
CA MET A 1058 10.93 -6.85 -44.14
C MET A 1058 10.18 -6.00 -45.17
N LEU A 1059 9.93 -4.74 -44.84
CA LEU A 1059 9.20 -3.79 -45.69
C LEU A 1059 9.89 -2.42 -45.68
N ASP A 1060 9.88 -1.73 -46.82
CA ASP A 1060 10.61 -0.45 -46.94
C ASP A 1060 9.70 0.77 -46.78
N LYS A 1061 8.43 0.68 -47.19
CA LYS A 1061 7.51 1.82 -47.23
C LYS A 1061 6.05 1.38 -47.10
N LEU A 1062 5.18 2.33 -46.75
CA LEU A 1062 3.72 2.18 -46.68
C LEU A 1062 3.02 2.98 -47.81
N PRO A 1063 1.76 2.66 -48.15
CA PRO A 1063 0.95 1.53 -47.65
C PRO A 1063 1.34 0.20 -48.31
N VAL A 1064 1.06 -0.90 -47.61
CA VAL A 1064 1.26 -2.26 -48.12
C VAL A 1064 0.10 -3.18 -47.80
N GLU A 1065 -0.15 -4.11 -48.71
CA GLU A 1065 -1.01 -5.27 -48.51
C GLU A 1065 -0.18 -6.54 -48.68
N LEU A 1066 -0.15 -7.37 -47.64
CA LEU A 1066 0.54 -8.67 -47.61
C LEU A 1066 -0.47 -9.81 -47.70
N GLU A 1067 -0.16 -10.81 -48.51
CA GLU A 1067 -0.71 -12.15 -48.36
C GLU A 1067 0.40 -13.12 -47.96
N VAL A 1068 0.29 -13.71 -46.76
CA VAL A 1068 1.29 -14.61 -46.19
C VAL A 1068 0.72 -16.01 -46.16
N LYS A 1069 1.30 -16.91 -46.96
CA LYS A 1069 0.93 -18.33 -47.05
C LYS A 1069 1.88 -19.15 -46.19
N TYR A 1070 1.33 -20.08 -45.41
CA TYR A 1070 2.05 -20.93 -44.46
C TYR A 1070 2.09 -22.39 -44.91
N GLU A 1071 3.11 -23.14 -44.49
CA GLU A 1071 3.19 -24.60 -44.71
C GLU A 1071 2.02 -25.34 -44.06
N GLU A 1072 1.39 -26.29 -44.75
CA GLU A 1072 0.21 -27.02 -44.25
C GLU A 1072 0.44 -27.66 -42.88
N ILE A 1073 -0.62 -27.65 -42.05
CA ILE A 1073 -0.62 -28.39 -40.79
C ILE A 1073 -0.65 -29.88 -41.13
N ILE A 1074 0.51 -30.53 -41.15
CA ILE A 1074 0.59 -31.99 -41.20
C ILE A 1074 0.16 -32.47 -39.81
N HIS A 1075 -1.10 -32.87 -39.65
CA HIS A 1075 -1.52 -33.66 -38.50
C HIS A 1075 -0.75 -34.98 -38.53
N LYS A 1076 0.41 -35.03 -37.86
CA LYS A 1076 0.88 -36.30 -37.32
C LYS A 1076 -0.10 -36.65 -36.21
N HIS A 1077 -1.06 -37.53 -36.52
CA HIS A 1077 -1.70 -38.36 -35.51
C HIS A 1077 -0.60 -38.89 -34.59
N LYS A 1078 -0.53 -38.35 -33.37
CA LYS A 1078 0.10 -39.03 -32.25
C LYS A 1078 -1.04 -39.36 -31.30
N ASP A 1079 -1.59 -40.55 -31.52
CA ASP A 1079 -2.31 -41.31 -30.51
C ASP A 1079 -1.36 -41.57 -29.34
N TRP A 1080 -1.30 -40.68 -28.34
CA TRP A 1080 -0.72 -41.01 -27.04
C TRP A 1080 -1.65 -40.47 -25.95
N PHE A 1081 -2.14 -41.43 -25.17
CA PHE A 1081 -3.03 -41.33 -24.00
C PHE A 1081 -2.54 -40.36 -22.93
#